data_AF-A0A7V9HIF0-F1
#
_entry.id   AF-A0A7V9HIF0-F1
#
_cell.length_a   1.000
_cell.length_b   1.000
_cell.length_c   1.000
_cell.angle_alpha   90.00
_cell.angle_beta   90.00
_cell.angle_gamma   90.00
#
_symmetry.space_group_name_H-M   'P 1'
#
loop_
_entity.id
_entity.type
_entity.pdbx_description
1 polymer ?
#
loop_
_entity_poly.entity_id
_entity_poly.type
_entity_poly.pdbx_seq_one_letter_code
_entity_poly.pdbx_strand_id
1 'polypeptide(L)'
;MDRRRRSRVVSLAGVLIALLVLLGPIAPVAAWQATPEATPAVSGAGDHPFIFFAADGARQDLIDRYIEAAALPTYADLAANGVQGENGLLQAFPPNTGTGWATLSTGTWPGEHGSMNNTFFRTGEPDFASSTRAFEPGILQADTLGQAAERAGQTVVAVEWAGARAYDPALQGPVVDYRSFYSDRGVLANYDVPGQPAGADFFGLTYQRVDLGDADGWTNVPESFSPAQQQQLLVTGNPGTAESNPDRAFDLYIYDSTDDDTLNYDRVLIAPGLLAGDDATPLAETEGTVGKDGATAVADLAAGDWADIKVTLTGEAEGQTAGFHLKAIDIAPDLSQFRVYYTSIARANAAYNGCDDEPGCAEPLGFAETINAEFPSAVGADFAPLEAGVIDEATYVEQGLLGTANSESYLRYIVDTLGVQPDLLLLGTGVTDEFSHQFLGLVSPTEADGNANPFFDDLNADGTTDGLVDAREGYIQSAYEAADTLLGAGRELVTGANVFATADHGFAPAYWAVNAGELLAEAGIVDVAQGGNCTVSPPIESTVGTPDPEAPPVGAAAKACWAGATAAIYLNLVDREPGGVVPEEDYDVVREQIVAAFEGLTDPAYGDRPVVAEVFLNEELRDVAGTDALHPSRSGDVVVVLNPPYQFDAATPGEVIAPSQFFGQHGYLPDLLNLDANINMYAAFLAAGPGIAQGETPLPGIQAIDLAPTAAFLLDVPGPHQARGEILYDILANGGQLRQVTILNVTDFHGQIVPLFASADDLEDENANNASFAVGGAQALKAWFNAYRAVAPDGAIVIAAGDAIGATPPISNYFQDLPAIEMMNLIGFDADALGNHNFDIGWEFMFGTIAPLAEFPYLSANLVTEDGSDPAAPASTTPVAGTPVAGPAGFAPSAVFEFNGVELGLIGFSNTDIPQLTRQGSLGPYRVADPVAAINAEAERLRGEGVEAIVAFGHVGATGGDLANPTGPLVDLAGQTVGVDAVVGD
;
A
#
# COMPACT_ATOMS: atom_id res chain seq x y z
N MET A 1 -65.10 -31.32 33.84
CA MET A 1 -65.66 -32.64 33.47
C MET A 1 -65.36 -32.91 32.01
N ASP A 2 -64.50 -33.89 31.76
CA ASP A 2 -64.62 -34.90 30.70
C ASP A 2 -64.85 -34.42 29.24
N ARG A 3 -63.84 -34.51 28.35
CA ARG A 3 -63.63 -35.68 27.45
C ARG A 3 -62.57 -35.45 26.36
N ARG A 4 -61.48 -36.20 26.53
CA ARG A 4 -60.58 -36.85 25.55
C ARG A 4 -60.78 -36.56 24.04
N ARG A 5 -59.69 -36.13 23.38
CA ARG A 5 -58.92 -36.96 22.41
C ARG A 5 -57.61 -36.25 22.04
N ARG A 6 -56.50 -37.01 22.14
CA ARG A 6 -55.11 -36.59 21.96
C ARG A 6 -54.81 -36.33 20.48
N SER A 7 -54.25 -35.17 20.17
CA SER A 7 -53.60 -34.84 18.89
C SER A 7 -52.08 -34.98 19.01
N ARG A 8 -51.47 -35.25 17.86
CA ARG A 8 -50.12 -35.77 17.64
C ARG A 8 -49.02 -34.78 18.04
N VAL A 9 -47.98 -35.32 18.65
CA VAL A 9 -46.66 -34.69 18.83
C VAL A 9 -45.74 -35.34 17.81
N VAL A 10 -45.05 -34.54 17.00
CA VAL A 10 -43.87 -34.96 16.24
C VAL A 10 -42.73 -34.06 16.72
N SER A 11 -41.75 -34.69 17.36
CA SER A 11 -40.45 -34.12 17.68
C SER A 11 -39.44 -34.80 16.74
N LEU A 12 -38.65 -34.01 16.02
CA LEU A 12 -37.50 -34.47 15.25
C LEU A 12 -36.24 -34.07 16.02
N ALA A 13 -35.54 -35.05 16.59
CA ALA A 13 -34.12 -34.99 16.91
C ALA A 13 -33.60 -36.40 17.21
N GLY A 14 -32.57 -36.82 16.46
CA GLY A 14 -31.66 -37.90 16.80
C GLY A 14 -32.06 -39.32 16.37
N VAL A 15 -31.30 -39.90 15.42
CA VAL A 15 -30.36 -41.00 15.69
C VAL A 15 -29.55 -41.34 14.43
N LEU A 16 -28.26 -41.48 14.68
CA LEU A 16 -27.10 -41.85 13.88
C LEU A 16 -27.11 -43.33 13.41
N ILE A 17 -26.32 -43.61 12.35
CA ILE A 17 -25.52 -44.84 12.04
C ILE A 17 -25.88 -45.68 10.78
N ALA A 18 -24.82 -45.77 9.94
CA ALA A 18 -24.32 -46.86 9.08
C ALA A 18 -24.77 -46.95 7.61
N LEU A 19 -23.80 -46.70 6.71
CA LEU A 19 -23.29 -47.73 5.79
C LEU A 19 -21.90 -47.37 5.23
N LEU A 20 -20.89 -48.10 5.68
CA LEU A 20 -19.53 -48.21 5.17
C LEU A 20 -19.49 -49.24 4.03
N VAL A 21 -18.95 -48.89 2.85
CA VAL A 21 -18.47 -49.85 1.84
C VAL A 21 -17.16 -49.34 1.22
N LEU A 22 -16.05 -49.96 1.65
CA LEU A 22 -14.86 -50.39 0.90
C LEU A 22 -14.39 -49.57 -0.33
N LEU A 23 -13.33 -48.78 -0.14
CA LEU A 23 -12.33 -48.47 -1.16
C LEU A 23 -10.95 -48.90 -0.62
N GLY A 24 -10.26 -49.75 -1.38
CA GLY A 24 -8.89 -50.19 -1.07
C GLY A 24 -7.85 -49.10 -1.36
N PRO A 25 -6.58 -49.30 -0.97
CA PRO A 25 -5.54 -48.29 -1.14
C PRO A 25 -5.25 -48.10 -2.63
N ILE A 26 -5.66 -46.95 -3.17
CA ILE A 26 -5.15 -46.43 -4.43
C ILE A 26 -3.76 -45.87 -4.09
N ALA A 27 -2.73 -46.42 -4.73
CA ALA A 27 -1.39 -45.87 -4.63
C ALA A 27 -1.39 -44.40 -5.08
N PRO A 28 -0.61 -43.51 -4.47
CA PRO A 28 -0.51 -42.13 -4.94
C PRO A 28 -0.01 -42.17 -6.39
N VAL A 29 -0.87 -41.76 -7.32
CA VAL A 29 -0.43 -41.34 -8.65
C VAL A 29 0.29 -40.03 -8.38
N ALA A 30 1.59 -39.99 -8.66
CA ALA A 30 2.38 -38.78 -8.56
C ALA A 30 1.65 -37.66 -9.31
N ALA A 31 1.26 -36.62 -8.58
CA ALA A 31 0.84 -35.38 -9.19
C ALA A 31 2.00 -34.92 -10.07
N TRP A 32 1.75 -34.83 -11.37
CA TRP A 32 2.63 -34.08 -12.25
C TRP A 32 2.44 -32.63 -11.88
N GLN A 33 3.29 -32.12 -10.98
CA GLN A 33 3.55 -30.70 -10.90
C GLN A 33 4.29 -30.35 -12.19
N ALA A 34 3.53 -30.00 -13.23
CA ALA A 34 4.08 -29.15 -14.27
C ALA A 34 4.22 -27.77 -13.61
N THR A 35 5.46 -27.39 -13.31
CA THR A 35 5.80 -25.99 -13.07
C THR A 35 5.26 -25.20 -14.27
N PRO A 36 4.53 -24.09 -14.06
CA PRO A 36 4.21 -23.17 -15.14
C PRO A 36 5.50 -22.87 -15.92
N GLU A 37 5.47 -23.07 -17.24
CA GLU A 37 6.59 -22.65 -18.07
C GLU A 37 6.67 -21.12 -17.98
N ALA A 38 7.86 -20.62 -17.63
CA ALA A 38 8.11 -19.21 -17.36
C ALA A 38 7.65 -18.33 -18.52
N THR A 39 7.20 -17.12 -18.17
CA THR A 39 7.16 -15.97 -19.08
C THR A 39 8.44 -15.98 -19.93
N PRO A 40 8.40 -15.64 -21.23
CA PRO A 40 9.62 -15.55 -22.02
C PRO A 40 10.58 -14.52 -21.39
N ALA A 41 11.52 -15.03 -20.60
CA ALA A 41 12.51 -14.25 -19.93
C ALA A 41 13.35 -13.50 -20.95
N VAL A 42 13.68 -12.25 -20.64
CA VAL A 42 14.95 -11.71 -21.12
C VAL A 42 16.02 -12.69 -20.68
N SER A 43 16.79 -13.25 -21.62
CA SER A 43 17.83 -14.22 -21.28
C SER A 43 18.72 -13.69 -20.16
N GLY A 44 18.61 -14.25 -18.96
CA GLY A 44 19.37 -13.87 -17.76
C GLY A 44 18.77 -12.78 -16.86
N ALA A 45 17.56 -12.25 -17.10
CA ALA A 45 16.95 -11.27 -16.18
C ALA A 45 16.48 -11.93 -14.87
N GLY A 46 15.73 -13.04 -14.96
CA GLY A 46 15.25 -13.82 -13.79
C GLY A 46 16.31 -14.63 -13.05
N ASP A 47 17.59 -14.53 -13.41
CA ASP A 47 18.70 -15.23 -12.73
C ASP A 47 19.24 -14.43 -11.52
N HIS A 48 18.65 -13.26 -11.23
CA HIS A 48 19.17 -12.31 -10.26
C HIS A 48 18.10 -11.93 -9.24
N PRO A 49 18.45 -11.87 -7.93
CA PRO A 49 17.57 -11.30 -6.94
C PRO A 49 17.22 -9.84 -7.23
N PHE A 50 16.25 -9.32 -6.51
CA PHE A 50 15.81 -7.93 -6.63
C PHE A 50 15.74 -7.27 -5.26
N ILE A 51 16.28 -6.06 -5.13
CA ILE A 51 16.11 -5.20 -3.96
C ILE A 51 15.22 -4.05 -4.38
N PHE A 52 14.03 -3.97 -3.79
CA PHE A 52 13.17 -2.81 -3.87
C PHE A 52 13.30 -2.03 -2.57
N PHE A 53 14.05 -0.93 -2.62
CA PHE A 53 14.32 -0.07 -1.49
C PHE A 53 13.52 1.24 -1.59
N ALA A 54 12.86 1.62 -0.51
CA ALA A 54 12.15 2.90 -0.42
C ALA A 54 12.55 3.68 0.85
N ALA A 55 13.05 4.90 0.68
CA ALA A 55 13.28 5.85 1.77
C ALA A 55 12.12 6.86 1.80
N ASP A 56 11.28 6.79 2.83
CA ASP A 56 10.03 7.55 2.93
C ASP A 56 10.28 9.06 2.76
N GLY A 57 9.54 9.73 1.89
CA GLY A 57 9.70 11.18 1.65
C GLY A 57 11.04 11.62 1.03
N ALA A 58 11.90 10.70 0.56
CA ALA A 58 13.21 11.07 0.02
C ALA A 58 13.11 11.73 -1.37
N ARG A 59 13.77 12.88 -1.52
CA ARG A 59 13.76 13.70 -2.74
C ARG A 59 15.01 13.47 -3.59
N GLN A 60 14.83 13.41 -4.91
CA GLN A 60 15.95 13.27 -5.86
C GLN A 60 16.98 14.40 -5.72
N ASP A 61 16.53 15.66 -5.58
CA ASP A 61 17.43 16.81 -5.51
C ASP A 61 18.32 16.84 -4.25
N LEU A 62 17.86 16.23 -3.15
CA LEU A 62 18.66 16.07 -1.94
C LEU A 62 19.63 14.89 -2.06
N ILE A 63 19.22 13.78 -2.69
CA ILE A 63 20.15 12.68 -3.00
C ILE A 63 21.30 13.19 -3.87
N ASP A 64 21.00 13.91 -4.95
CA ASP A 64 22.02 14.44 -5.87
C ASP A 64 22.98 15.38 -5.13
N ARG A 65 22.45 16.28 -4.28
CA ARG A 65 23.24 17.19 -3.44
C ARG A 65 24.18 16.43 -2.50
N TYR A 66 23.70 15.39 -1.84
CA TYR A 66 24.48 14.64 -0.87
C TYR A 66 25.45 13.64 -1.52
N ILE A 67 25.18 13.17 -2.74
CA ILE A 67 26.17 12.50 -3.59
C ILE A 67 27.33 13.46 -3.92
N GLU A 68 27.03 14.70 -4.32
CA GLU A 68 28.07 15.71 -4.58
C GLU A 68 28.90 16.04 -3.33
N ALA A 69 28.28 15.99 -2.15
CA ALA A 69 28.94 16.13 -0.86
C ALA A 69 29.72 14.87 -0.40
N ALA A 70 29.66 13.78 -1.17
CA ALA A 70 30.23 12.46 -0.85
C ALA A 70 29.69 11.83 0.45
N ALA A 71 28.45 12.13 0.81
CA ALA A 71 27.76 11.61 1.99
C ALA A 71 27.01 10.29 1.71
N LEU A 72 26.58 10.05 0.46
CA LEU A 72 25.76 8.89 0.07
C LEU A 72 26.53 7.95 -0.88
N PRO A 73 27.50 7.16 -0.39
CA PRO A 73 28.34 6.32 -1.25
C PRO A 73 27.56 5.24 -1.99
N THR A 74 26.49 4.70 -1.40
CA THR A 74 25.69 3.63 -2.04
C THR A 74 24.85 4.19 -3.18
N TYR A 75 24.16 5.30 -2.96
CA TYR A 75 23.43 6.02 -4.01
C TYR A 75 24.36 6.55 -5.10
N ALA A 76 25.55 7.05 -4.74
CA ALA A 76 26.55 7.48 -5.72
C ALA A 76 26.98 6.34 -6.66
N ASP A 77 27.11 5.11 -6.12
CA ASP A 77 27.40 3.93 -6.92
C ASP A 77 26.23 3.53 -7.84
N LEU A 78 24.98 3.64 -7.37
CA LEU A 78 23.79 3.42 -8.21
C LEU A 78 23.73 4.44 -9.36
N ALA A 79 23.90 5.73 -9.07
CA ALA A 79 23.90 6.80 -10.06
C ALA A 79 25.03 6.61 -11.09
N ALA A 80 26.22 6.17 -10.66
CA ALA A 80 27.36 5.99 -11.54
C ALA A 80 27.28 4.75 -12.44
N ASN A 81 26.56 3.70 -12.01
CA ASN A 81 26.53 2.40 -12.70
C ASN A 81 25.13 1.98 -13.16
N GLY A 82 24.18 2.89 -13.18
CA GLY A 82 22.77 2.60 -13.39
C GLY A 82 22.04 3.67 -14.20
N VAL A 83 20.78 3.88 -13.85
CA VAL A 83 19.87 4.87 -14.42
C VAL A 83 19.21 5.63 -13.28
N GLN A 84 18.88 6.90 -13.50
CA GLN A 84 18.10 7.72 -12.57
C GLN A 84 17.00 8.46 -13.32
N GLY A 85 15.95 8.88 -12.60
CA GLY A 85 14.95 9.79 -13.16
C GLY A 85 15.50 11.20 -13.34
N GLU A 86 15.00 11.99 -14.31
CA GLU A 86 15.43 13.39 -14.53
C GLU A 86 15.20 14.27 -13.30
N ASN A 87 14.14 13.99 -12.55
CA ASN A 87 13.88 14.52 -11.21
C ASN A 87 13.18 13.44 -10.37
N GLY A 88 13.72 12.22 -10.39
CA GLY A 88 13.07 11.07 -9.78
C GLY A 88 11.80 10.66 -10.54
N LEU A 89 10.70 10.41 -9.84
CA LEU A 89 9.44 9.93 -10.41
C LEU A 89 8.19 10.62 -9.86
N LEU A 90 7.12 10.61 -10.66
CA LEU A 90 5.80 11.14 -10.29
C LEU A 90 5.07 10.14 -9.39
N GLN A 91 4.52 10.64 -8.28
CA GLN A 91 3.80 9.85 -7.29
C GLN A 91 2.28 9.95 -7.44
N ALA A 92 1.57 9.02 -6.81
CA ALA A 92 0.11 9.02 -6.77
C ALA A 92 -0.43 10.25 -6.02
N PHE A 93 -1.64 10.68 -6.38
CA PHE A 93 -2.37 11.71 -5.64
C PHE A 93 -3.28 11.10 -4.56
N PRO A 94 -3.29 11.65 -3.32
CA PRO A 94 -2.29 12.58 -2.79
C PRO A 94 -0.97 11.86 -2.48
N PRO A 95 0.19 12.54 -2.65
CA PRO A 95 1.51 11.96 -2.38
C PRO A 95 1.75 11.89 -0.87
N ASN A 96 1.11 10.90 -0.23
CA ASN A 96 1.16 10.59 1.19
C ASN A 96 1.51 9.12 1.40
N THR A 97 2.13 8.79 2.53
CA THR A 97 2.66 7.45 2.86
C THR A 97 1.74 6.29 2.52
N GLY A 98 0.52 6.28 3.03
CA GLY A 98 -0.46 5.21 2.80
C GLY A 98 -0.81 4.99 1.34
N THR A 99 -0.79 6.05 0.54
CA THR A 99 -1.06 6.03 -0.90
C THR A 99 0.19 5.63 -1.68
N GLY A 100 1.33 6.27 -1.42
CA GLY A 100 2.58 6.05 -2.14
C GLY A 100 3.12 4.62 -1.98
N TRP A 101 3.17 4.08 -0.76
CA TRP A 101 3.62 2.70 -0.51
C TRP A 101 2.70 1.66 -1.17
N ALA A 102 1.38 1.89 -1.15
CA ALA A 102 0.43 1.02 -1.85
C ALA A 102 0.63 1.07 -3.38
N THR A 103 0.87 2.26 -3.94
CA THR A 103 1.17 2.45 -5.37
C THR A 103 2.45 1.72 -5.77
N LEU A 104 3.55 1.88 -5.01
CA LEU A 104 4.82 1.18 -5.25
C LEU A 104 4.67 -0.34 -5.18
N SER A 105 3.86 -0.84 -4.24
CA SER A 105 3.67 -2.27 -4.00
C SER A 105 2.82 -2.94 -5.09
N THR A 106 1.85 -2.22 -5.65
CA THR A 106 0.81 -2.79 -6.53
C THR A 106 1.00 -2.45 -8.00
N GLY A 107 1.72 -1.36 -8.30
CA GLY A 107 1.85 -0.85 -9.66
C GLY A 107 0.55 -0.27 -10.22
N THR A 108 -0.38 0.17 -9.37
CA THR A 108 -1.65 0.78 -9.77
C THR A 108 -1.97 2.02 -8.92
N TRP A 109 -3.01 2.75 -9.29
CA TRP A 109 -3.40 4.00 -8.64
C TRP A 109 -4.39 3.79 -7.48
N PRO A 110 -4.59 4.79 -6.60
CA PRO A 110 -5.53 4.72 -5.48
C PRO A 110 -6.96 4.37 -5.84
N GLY A 111 -7.44 4.82 -7.00
CA GLY A 111 -8.75 4.46 -7.52
C GLY A 111 -8.96 2.95 -7.73
N GLU A 112 -7.88 2.16 -7.78
CA GLU A 112 -7.89 0.70 -7.92
C GLU A 112 -7.41 -0.02 -6.66
N HIS A 113 -6.28 0.38 -6.06
CA HIS A 113 -5.76 -0.30 -4.88
C HIS A 113 -6.47 0.07 -3.58
N GLY A 114 -7.27 1.14 -3.57
CA GLY A 114 -8.20 1.47 -2.49
C GLY A 114 -7.59 2.22 -1.29
N SER A 115 -6.27 2.26 -1.15
CA SER A 115 -5.58 3.13 -0.19
C SER A 115 -5.56 4.60 -0.62
N MET A 116 -6.55 5.38 -0.18
CA MET A 116 -6.77 6.75 -0.68
C MET A 116 -5.94 7.82 0.01
N ASN A 117 -5.51 7.57 1.24
CA ASN A 117 -4.71 8.49 2.06
C ASN A 117 -4.21 7.73 3.32
N ASN A 118 -3.42 8.36 4.20
CA ASN A 118 -3.02 7.78 5.49
C ASN A 118 -4.24 7.46 6.39
N THR A 119 -5.25 8.35 6.36
CA THR A 119 -6.54 8.17 7.02
C THR A 119 -7.66 8.66 6.11
N PHE A 120 -8.69 7.85 5.92
CA PHE A 120 -9.84 8.16 5.07
C PHE A 120 -11.11 7.49 5.60
N PHE A 121 -12.23 7.65 4.89
CA PHE A 121 -13.50 7.03 5.24
C PHE A 121 -14.01 6.15 4.08
N ARG A 122 -14.57 4.99 4.43
CA ARG A 122 -15.30 4.14 3.48
C ARG A 122 -16.78 4.51 3.54
N THR A 123 -17.32 4.93 2.41
CA THR A 123 -18.75 5.24 2.24
C THR A 123 -19.58 4.02 2.59
N GLY A 124 -20.59 4.18 3.44
CA GLY A 124 -21.49 3.10 3.84
C GLY A 124 -21.10 2.37 5.12
N GLU A 125 -20.01 2.76 5.79
CA GLU A 125 -19.66 2.24 7.13
C GLU A 125 -20.83 2.39 8.12
N PRO A 126 -20.98 1.47 9.09
CA PRO A 126 -22.12 1.45 10.01
C PRO A 126 -22.20 2.68 10.93
N ASP A 127 -21.09 3.41 11.09
CA ASP A 127 -21.01 4.65 11.84
C ASP A 127 -20.23 5.69 11.02
N PHE A 128 -20.86 6.84 10.76
CA PHE A 128 -20.20 7.96 10.08
C PHE A 128 -19.05 8.56 10.90
N ALA A 129 -18.92 8.23 12.19
CA ALA A 129 -17.75 8.57 13.00
C ALA A 129 -16.51 7.68 12.73
N SER A 130 -16.67 6.56 12.02
CA SER A 130 -15.57 5.63 11.73
C SER A 130 -14.49 6.27 10.86
N SER A 131 -13.28 5.75 10.98
CA SER A 131 -12.14 6.10 10.13
C SER A 131 -11.39 4.84 9.74
N THR A 132 -10.76 4.86 8.58
CA THR A 132 -9.96 3.77 8.03
C THR A 132 -8.51 4.21 7.89
N ARG A 133 -7.56 3.34 8.24
CA ARG A 133 -6.12 3.60 8.08
C ARG A 133 -5.56 2.77 6.93
N ALA A 134 -4.62 3.34 6.17
CA ALA A 134 -4.06 2.73 4.96
C ALA A 134 -3.51 1.31 5.15
N PHE A 135 -2.85 1.05 6.28
CA PHE A 135 -2.14 -0.21 6.54
C PHE A 135 -2.92 -1.18 7.44
N GLU A 136 -4.24 -1.00 7.58
CA GLU A 136 -5.10 -1.97 8.23
C GLU A 136 -5.36 -3.19 7.31
N PRO A 137 -5.50 -4.41 7.87
CA PRO A 137 -5.86 -5.59 7.08
C PRO A 137 -7.18 -5.41 6.31
N GLY A 138 -7.23 -5.92 5.09
CA GLY A 138 -8.42 -5.85 4.23
C GLY A 138 -8.65 -4.50 3.54
N ILE A 139 -7.73 -3.54 3.69
CA ILE A 139 -7.83 -2.23 3.03
C ILE A 139 -7.28 -2.25 1.61
N LEU A 140 -6.11 -2.87 1.39
CA LEU A 140 -5.54 -2.95 0.05
C LEU A 140 -6.36 -3.90 -0.83
N GLN A 141 -6.90 -3.39 -1.94
CA GLN A 141 -7.78 -4.15 -2.86
C GLN A 141 -7.06 -4.68 -4.11
N ALA A 142 -5.80 -4.30 -4.28
CA ALA A 142 -4.96 -4.76 -5.38
C ALA A 142 -3.90 -5.73 -4.86
N ASP A 143 -3.57 -6.68 -5.71
CA ASP A 143 -2.45 -7.59 -5.54
C ASP A 143 -1.11 -6.83 -5.57
N THR A 144 -0.10 -7.38 -4.89
CA THR A 144 1.22 -6.74 -4.73
C THR A 144 2.32 -7.49 -5.45
N LEU A 145 3.46 -6.84 -5.69
CA LEU A 145 4.67 -7.45 -6.23
C LEU A 145 5.16 -8.60 -5.35
N GLY A 146 5.12 -8.44 -4.02
CA GLY A 146 5.49 -9.50 -3.09
C GLY A 146 4.61 -10.74 -3.24
N GLN A 147 3.28 -10.57 -3.29
CA GLN A 147 2.35 -11.67 -3.50
C GLN A 147 2.51 -12.31 -4.89
N ALA A 148 2.75 -11.50 -5.92
CA ALA A 148 3.01 -11.99 -7.27
C ALA A 148 4.30 -12.83 -7.34
N ALA A 149 5.37 -12.38 -6.69
CA ALA A 149 6.63 -13.12 -6.58
C ALA A 149 6.44 -14.45 -5.85
N GLU A 150 5.75 -14.47 -4.70
CA GLU A 150 5.50 -15.72 -3.96
C GLU A 150 4.60 -16.69 -4.73
N ARG A 151 3.59 -16.20 -5.46
CA ARG A 151 2.79 -17.04 -6.37
C ARG A 151 3.64 -17.70 -7.46
N ALA A 152 4.71 -17.02 -7.90
CA ALA A 152 5.68 -17.57 -8.84
C ALA A 152 6.75 -18.47 -8.17
N GLY A 153 6.66 -18.67 -6.85
CA GLY A 153 7.57 -19.52 -6.08
C GLY A 153 8.86 -18.82 -5.64
N GLN A 154 8.94 -17.50 -5.74
CA GLN A 154 10.08 -16.70 -5.26
C GLN A 154 10.02 -16.51 -3.74
N THR A 155 11.17 -16.40 -3.10
CA THR A 155 11.30 -16.06 -1.68
C THR A 155 11.27 -14.55 -1.48
N VAL A 156 10.32 -14.06 -0.70
CA VAL A 156 10.19 -12.62 -0.39
C VAL A 156 10.62 -12.35 1.05
N VAL A 157 11.43 -11.31 1.28
CA VAL A 157 11.72 -10.78 2.61
C VAL A 157 11.28 -9.32 2.64
N ALA A 158 10.55 -8.91 3.68
CA ALA A 158 10.15 -7.53 3.89
C ALA A 158 10.65 -7.00 5.24
N VAL A 159 11.39 -5.89 5.23
CA VAL A 159 11.86 -5.20 6.45
C VAL A 159 11.56 -3.71 6.32
N GLU A 160 10.73 -3.18 7.22
CA GLU A 160 10.20 -1.81 7.19
C GLU A 160 9.54 -1.44 5.84
N TRP A 161 8.94 -2.42 5.16
CA TRP A 161 8.11 -2.17 3.99
C TRP A 161 6.68 -1.92 4.44
N ALA A 162 6.25 -0.65 4.43
CA ALA A 162 5.03 -0.22 5.09
C ALA A 162 3.79 -0.99 4.62
N GLY A 163 3.11 -1.64 5.56
CA GLY A 163 1.86 -2.36 5.31
C GLY A 163 2.03 -3.79 4.81
N ALA A 164 3.27 -4.28 4.60
CA ALA A 164 3.51 -5.66 4.18
C ALA A 164 2.91 -6.69 5.13
N ARG A 165 2.82 -6.37 6.43
CA ARG A 165 2.23 -7.29 7.42
C ARG A 165 0.72 -7.46 7.26
N ALA A 166 0.04 -6.51 6.61
CA ALA A 166 -1.41 -6.45 6.44
C ALA A 166 -1.90 -6.98 5.09
N TYR A 167 -1.00 -7.44 4.21
CA TYR A 167 -1.38 -8.02 2.92
C TYR A 167 -2.28 -9.25 3.09
N ASP A 168 -3.22 -9.42 2.15
CA ASP A 168 -4.12 -10.57 2.08
C ASP A 168 -4.15 -11.14 0.65
N PRO A 169 -3.71 -12.39 0.42
CA PRO A 169 -3.08 -13.28 1.40
C PRO A 169 -1.76 -12.72 1.94
N ALA A 170 -1.46 -13.01 3.20
CA ALA A 170 -0.22 -12.58 3.84
C ALA A 170 1.01 -13.23 3.19
N LEU A 171 2.13 -12.49 3.15
CA LEU A 171 3.41 -13.01 2.66
C LEU A 171 3.85 -14.23 3.47
N GLN A 172 4.34 -15.25 2.79
CA GLN A 172 4.89 -16.46 3.38
C GLN A 172 6.30 -16.25 3.92
N GLY A 173 7.10 -15.38 3.32
CA GLY A 173 8.44 -15.08 3.81
C GLY A 173 8.49 -14.20 5.08
N PRO A 174 9.70 -13.92 5.61
CA PRO A 174 9.87 -13.06 6.77
C PRO A 174 9.43 -11.62 6.52
N VAL A 175 8.63 -11.09 7.44
CA VAL A 175 8.16 -9.69 7.48
C VAL A 175 8.48 -9.12 8.85
N VAL A 176 9.19 -7.98 8.90
CA VAL A 176 9.33 -7.14 10.09
C VAL A 176 8.90 -5.73 9.71
N ASP A 177 7.85 -5.24 10.34
CA ASP A 177 7.13 -4.03 9.93
C ASP A 177 6.67 -3.27 11.20
N TYR A 178 6.72 -1.94 11.18
CA TYR A 178 6.22 -1.04 12.23
C TYR A 178 6.40 -1.55 13.69
N ARG A 179 5.58 -1.03 14.60
CA ARG A 179 5.59 -1.40 16.01
C ARG A 179 4.23 -1.21 16.65
N SER A 180 3.93 -2.05 17.64
CA SER A 180 2.77 -1.92 18.51
C SER A 180 3.19 -1.35 19.86
N PHE A 181 2.47 -0.35 20.36
CA PHE A 181 2.78 0.35 21.62
C PHE A 181 1.93 -0.17 22.79
N TYR A 182 2.59 -0.37 23.94
CA TYR A 182 2.01 -0.94 25.16
C TYR A 182 2.08 0.00 26.38
N SER A 183 2.75 1.14 26.26
CA SER A 183 2.83 2.14 27.33
C SER A 183 2.85 3.55 26.76
N ASP A 184 2.56 4.52 27.62
CA ASP A 184 2.88 5.91 27.37
C ASP A 184 4.41 6.08 27.31
N ARG A 185 4.82 7.22 26.76
CA ARG A 185 6.20 7.73 26.77
C ARG A 185 6.26 8.98 27.66
N GLY A 186 7.45 9.37 28.10
CA GLY A 186 7.52 10.50 29.02
C GLY A 186 8.88 10.80 29.60
N VAL A 187 8.85 11.62 30.65
CA VAL A 187 10.05 12.13 31.31
C VAL A 187 9.88 12.16 32.82
N LEU A 188 10.96 11.88 33.52
CA LEU A 188 11.12 12.16 34.94
C LEU A 188 12.14 13.27 35.13
N ALA A 189 11.79 14.29 35.89
CA ALA A 189 12.64 15.45 36.13
C ALA A 189 12.58 15.91 37.59
N ASN A 190 13.74 16.29 38.14
CA ASN A 190 13.82 16.85 39.49
C ASN A 190 13.68 18.38 39.59
N TYR A 191 13.45 19.02 38.45
CA TYR A 191 13.32 20.45 38.30
C TYR A 191 12.22 20.76 37.28
N ASP A 192 11.69 21.98 37.33
CA ASP A 192 10.67 22.42 36.38
C ASP A 192 11.34 23.05 35.17
N VAL A 193 11.02 22.58 33.98
CA VAL A 193 11.33 23.27 32.73
C VAL A 193 10.07 24.03 32.32
N PRO A 194 10.14 25.37 32.14
CA PRO A 194 8.98 26.15 31.71
C PRO A 194 8.36 25.58 30.43
N GLY A 195 7.03 25.43 30.41
CA GLY A 195 6.28 24.94 29.25
C GLY A 195 6.16 23.43 29.14
N GLN A 196 7.17 22.66 29.54
CA GLN A 196 7.17 21.19 29.36
C GLN A 196 5.98 20.47 30.00
N PRO A 197 5.53 20.76 31.25
CA PRO A 197 4.37 20.06 31.81
C PRO A 197 3.10 20.26 30.98
N ALA A 198 2.87 21.47 30.47
CA ALA A 198 1.70 21.77 29.65
C ALA A 198 1.79 21.14 28.25
N GLY A 199 2.99 21.14 27.64
CA GLY A 199 3.24 20.44 26.37
C GLY A 199 3.07 18.93 26.51
N ALA A 200 3.58 18.35 27.60
CA ALA A 200 3.40 16.94 27.91
C ALA A 200 1.92 16.57 28.03
N ASP A 201 1.14 17.34 28.80
CA ASP A 201 -0.30 17.13 28.94
C ASP A 201 -1.03 17.23 27.58
N PHE A 202 -0.63 18.17 26.72
CA PHE A 202 -1.23 18.36 25.39
C PHE A 202 -1.01 17.16 24.46
N PHE A 203 0.20 16.61 24.46
CA PHE A 203 0.59 15.48 23.61
C PHE A 203 0.35 14.10 24.26
N GLY A 204 -0.24 14.05 25.45
CA GLY A 204 -0.48 12.80 26.18
C GLY A 204 0.80 12.12 26.69
N LEU A 205 1.86 12.90 26.95
CA LEU A 205 3.11 12.41 27.52
C LEU A 205 3.01 12.40 29.04
N THR A 206 3.65 11.41 29.67
CA THR A 206 3.79 11.40 31.13
C THR A 206 4.91 12.34 31.58
N TYR A 207 4.60 13.32 32.44
CA TYR A 207 5.58 14.22 33.06
C TYR A 207 5.67 13.99 34.57
N GLN A 208 6.76 13.40 35.04
CA GLN A 208 6.99 13.07 36.46
C GLN A 208 7.90 14.10 37.13
N ARG A 209 7.30 15.12 37.77
CA ARG A 209 8.03 16.07 38.61
C ARG A 209 8.26 15.51 40.02
N VAL A 210 9.52 15.31 40.38
CA VAL A 210 9.88 14.58 41.61
C VAL A 210 11.03 15.24 42.38
N ASP A 211 11.15 15.05 43.68
CA ASP A 211 12.34 15.50 44.43
C ASP A 211 13.25 14.31 44.73
N LEU A 212 14.55 14.44 44.52
CA LEU A 212 15.51 13.38 44.83
C LEU A 212 15.63 13.18 46.35
N GLY A 213 15.81 11.94 46.77
CA GLY A 213 16.03 11.59 48.17
C GLY A 213 17.31 10.80 48.35
N ASP A 214 17.81 10.72 49.59
CA ASP A 214 18.98 9.91 49.91
C ASP A 214 18.73 8.43 49.54
N ALA A 215 19.73 7.80 48.91
CA ALA A 215 19.69 6.38 48.62
C ALA A 215 19.70 5.58 49.93
N ASP A 216 18.64 4.80 50.17
CA ASP A 216 18.49 3.98 51.38
C ASP A 216 17.93 2.60 51.01
N GLY A 217 18.45 1.56 51.67
CA GLY A 217 18.05 0.17 51.45
C GLY A 217 18.63 -0.50 50.20
N TRP A 218 19.54 0.15 49.47
CA TRP A 218 20.17 -0.44 48.28
C TRP A 218 21.20 -1.52 48.61
N THR A 219 21.19 -2.61 47.83
CA THR A 219 22.22 -3.65 47.86
C THR A 219 22.89 -3.82 46.50
N ASN A 220 24.12 -4.35 46.47
CA ASN A 220 24.86 -4.65 45.23
C ASN A 220 24.99 -3.50 44.22
N VAL A 221 25.03 -2.25 44.72
CA VAL A 221 25.24 -1.06 43.90
C VAL A 221 26.71 -0.65 43.85
N PRO A 222 27.14 0.09 42.81
CA PRO A 222 28.45 0.74 42.78
C PRO A 222 28.68 1.64 44.01
N GLU A 223 29.95 1.72 44.44
CA GLU A 223 30.35 2.68 45.46
C GLU A 223 30.17 4.10 44.93
N SER A 224 29.61 4.98 45.78
CA SER A 224 29.44 6.40 45.47
C SER A 224 30.38 7.22 46.34
N PHE A 225 31.15 8.12 45.71
CA PHE A 225 32.08 9.01 46.42
C PHE A 225 31.43 10.31 46.90
N SER A 226 30.20 10.57 46.46
CA SER A 226 29.24 11.53 47.03
C SER A 226 28.07 10.80 47.72
N PRO A 227 27.29 11.42 48.62
CA PRO A 227 26.10 10.78 49.22
C PRO A 227 25.07 10.39 48.16
N ALA A 228 25.00 9.11 47.79
CA ALA A 228 24.13 8.64 46.71
C ALA A 228 22.66 9.07 46.89
N GLN A 229 22.01 9.40 45.79
CA GLN A 229 20.60 9.80 45.74
C GLN A 229 19.78 8.72 45.03
N GLN A 230 18.46 8.76 45.18
CA GLN A 230 17.55 7.82 44.55
C GLN A 230 16.27 8.49 44.09
N GLN A 231 15.59 7.82 43.16
CA GLN A 231 14.19 8.08 42.83
C GLN A 231 13.54 6.82 42.24
N GLN A 232 12.22 6.83 42.02
CA GLN A 232 11.52 5.81 41.24
C GLN A 232 10.88 6.43 40.00
N LEU A 233 11.15 5.84 38.84
CA LEU A 233 10.50 6.13 37.56
C LEU A 233 9.27 5.22 37.40
N LEU A 234 8.13 5.81 37.01
CA LEU A 234 6.92 5.08 36.65
C LEU A 234 6.74 5.07 35.13
N VAL A 235 6.35 3.93 34.57
CA VAL A 235 5.99 3.79 33.15
C VAL A 235 4.55 3.28 33.10
N THR A 236 3.65 4.12 32.62
CA THR A 236 2.19 3.86 32.64
C THR A 236 1.74 3.07 31.42
N GLY A 237 0.95 2.03 31.63
CA GLY A 237 0.40 1.20 30.55
C GLY A 237 -0.66 1.95 29.73
N ASN A 238 -0.73 1.70 28.43
CA ASN A 238 -1.77 2.30 27.58
C ASN A 238 -3.16 1.77 28.01
N PRO A 239 -4.21 2.61 28.09
CA PRO A 239 -5.56 2.16 28.47
C PRO A 239 -6.09 0.99 27.62
N GLY A 240 -5.76 0.96 26.33
CA GLY A 240 -6.17 -0.10 25.40
C GLY A 240 -5.40 -1.42 25.55
N THR A 241 -4.23 -1.41 26.20
CA THR A 241 -3.38 -2.59 26.39
C THR A 241 -3.00 -2.80 27.85
N ALA A 242 -3.75 -2.21 28.79
CA ALA A 242 -3.40 -2.18 30.21
C ALA A 242 -3.35 -3.58 30.84
N GLU A 243 -4.12 -4.55 30.31
CA GLU A 243 -4.03 -5.96 30.73
C GLU A 243 -2.74 -6.62 30.22
N SER A 244 -2.29 -6.25 29.03
CA SER A 244 -1.06 -6.76 28.41
C SER A 244 0.20 -6.12 28.99
N ASN A 245 0.09 -4.90 29.49
CA ASN A 245 1.17 -4.17 30.11
C ASN A 245 0.63 -3.24 31.21
N PRO A 246 0.57 -3.71 32.47
CA PRO A 246 0.22 -2.85 33.59
C PRO A 246 1.35 -1.84 33.86
N ASP A 247 1.06 -0.84 34.70
CA ASP A 247 2.06 0.13 35.16
C ASP A 247 3.29 -0.56 35.72
N ARG A 248 4.47 0.03 35.46
CA ARG A 248 5.76 -0.48 35.91
C ARG A 248 6.54 0.57 36.68
N ALA A 249 7.35 0.12 37.62
CA ALA A 249 8.26 0.96 38.37
C ALA A 249 9.72 0.55 38.13
N PHE A 250 10.61 1.52 38.06
CA PHE A 250 12.06 1.35 38.00
C PHE A 250 12.72 2.20 39.08
N ASP A 251 13.49 1.58 39.96
CA ASP A 251 14.26 2.28 40.98
C ASP A 251 15.56 2.83 40.37
N LEU A 252 15.85 4.10 40.64
CA LEU A 252 17.02 4.84 40.17
C LEU A 252 17.97 5.06 41.34
N TYR A 253 19.24 4.67 41.19
CA TYR A 253 20.34 4.94 42.12
C TYR A 253 21.35 5.88 41.44
N ILE A 254 21.43 7.10 41.92
CA ILE A 254 22.23 8.18 41.35
C ILE A 254 23.49 8.33 42.19
N TYR A 255 24.65 8.20 41.56
CA TYR A 255 25.93 8.12 42.26
C TYR A 255 27.03 8.89 41.55
N ASP A 256 28.09 9.14 42.32
CA ASP A 256 29.34 9.74 41.86
C ASP A 256 30.38 8.61 41.76
N SER A 257 30.82 8.35 40.55
CA SER A 257 31.70 7.23 40.22
C SER A 257 33.18 7.49 40.52
N THR A 258 33.53 8.72 40.94
CA THR A 258 34.93 9.17 41.03
C THR A 258 35.38 9.55 42.44
N ASP A 259 36.45 8.91 42.92
CA ASP A 259 37.09 9.24 44.22
C ASP A 259 38.03 10.45 44.09
N ASP A 260 37.48 11.67 44.08
CA ASP A 260 38.29 12.90 43.91
C ASP A 260 38.04 14.00 44.95
N ASP A 261 37.31 13.69 46.03
CA ASP A 261 36.86 14.62 47.09
C ASP A 261 35.97 15.79 46.58
N THR A 262 35.45 15.72 45.35
CA THR A 262 34.49 16.66 44.78
C THR A 262 33.08 16.08 44.84
N LEU A 263 32.07 16.95 44.85
CA LEU A 263 30.69 16.52 44.68
C LEU A 263 30.36 16.61 43.19
N ASN A 264 30.27 15.45 42.53
CA ASN A 264 30.09 15.37 41.07
C ASN A 264 29.38 14.08 40.64
N TYR A 265 28.08 13.99 40.90
CA TYR A 265 27.26 12.91 40.36
C TYR A 265 27.36 12.86 38.83
N ASP A 266 27.55 11.67 38.30
CA ASP A 266 27.81 11.44 36.88
C ASP A 266 27.12 10.17 36.34
N ARG A 267 26.48 9.39 37.21
CA ARG A 267 25.86 8.11 36.85
C ARG A 267 24.49 7.90 37.48
N VAL A 268 23.62 7.18 36.76
CA VAL A 268 22.38 6.62 37.27
C VAL A 268 22.27 5.13 36.92
N LEU A 269 22.18 4.31 37.96
CA LEU A 269 21.89 2.88 37.87
C LEU A 269 20.38 2.66 37.95
N ILE A 270 19.83 1.87 37.03
CA ILE A 270 18.38 1.64 36.88
C ILE A 270 18.10 0.16 37.15
N ALA A 271 17.21 -0.14 38.10
CA ALA A 271 16.81 -1.50 38.45
C ALA A 271 15.27 -1.63 38.46
N PRO A 272 14.71 -2.81 38.15
CA PRO A 272 13.28 -3.05 38.32
C PRO A 272 12.81 -2.76 39.75
N GLY A 273 11.76 -1.95 39.88
CA GLY A 273 11.20 -1.48 41.14
C GLY A 273 9.84 -2.11 41.47
N LEU A 274 9.40 -1.93 42.73
CA LEU A 274 8.05 -2.29 43.17
C LEU A 274 7.13 -1.07 43.16
N LEU A 275 5.91 -1.21 42.66
CA LEU A 275 4.87 -0.18 42.76
C LEU A 275 4.48 0.06 44.23
N ALA A 276 4.22 1.31 44.58
CA ALA A 276 3.86 1.69 45.94
C ALA A 276 2.46 1.18 46.34
N GLY A 277 2.40 0.19 47.24
CA GLY A 277 1.15 -0.30 47.85
C GLY A 277 0.78 -1.75 47.53
N ASP A 278 1.48 -2.41 46.61
CA ASP A 278 1.30 -3.83 46.32
C ASP A 278 2.29 -4.68 47.12
N ASP A 279 1.77 -5.42 48.10
CA ASP A 279 2.47 -6.58 48.65
C ASP A 279 2.54 -7.67 47.55
N ALA A 280 3.61 -7.62 46.76
CA ALA A 280 4.14 -8.69 45.91
C ALA A 280 3.27 -9.20 44.74
N THR A 281 3.47 -8.61 43.55
CA THR A 281 3.51 -9.40 42.30
C THR A 281 4.83 -9.09 41.59
N PRO A 282 5.84 -9.99 41.61
CA PRO A 282 7.13 -9.78 40.96
C PRO A 282 6.99 -9.63 39.43
N LEU A 283 7.80 -8.75 38.85
CA LEU A 283 8.16 -8.81 37.42
C LEU A 283 8.89 -10.14 37.18
N ALA A 284 8.20 -11.12 36.59
CA ALA A 284 8.68 -12.43 36.11
C ALA A 284 9.68 -13.22 37.00
N GLU A 285 9.20 -14.35 37.54
CA GLU A 285 9.90 -15.55 38.08
C GLU A 285 11.41 -15.53 38.38
N THR A 286 11.92 -14.53 39.09
CA THR A 286 13.14 -14.66 39.88
C THR A 286 12.79 -14.45 41.35
N GLU A 287 12.72 -15.57 42.10
CA GLU A 287 12.56 -15.55 43.56
C GLU A 287 13.79 -14.87 44.20
N GLY A 288 13.70 -13.57 44.47
CA GLY A 288 14.68 -12.82 45.26
C GLY A 288 14.49 -11.31 45.12
N THR A 289 14.05 -10.64 46.19
CA THR A 289 14.05 -9.17 46.40
C THR A 289 14.02 -8.30 45.14
N VAL A 290 12.84 -8.12 44.54
CA VAL A 290 12.60 -7.06 43.55
C VAL A 290 12.56 -5.72 44.30
N GLY A 291 13.35 -4.74 43.84
CA GLY A 291 13.44 -3.39 44.40
C GLY A 291 14.77 -3.09 45.11
N LYS A 292 15.43 -2.01 44.69
CA LYS A 292 16.70 -1.49 45.22
C LYS A 292 17.86 -2.51 45.29
N ASP A 293 17.98 -3.40 44.31
CA ASP A 293 19.11 -4.33 44.18
C ASP A 293 19.87 -4.10 42.87
N GLY A 294 21.08 -3.56 42.96
CA GLY A 294 21.95 -3.29 41.81
C GLY A 294 22.41 -4.55 41.06
N ALA A 295 22.27 -5.75 41.64
CA ALA A 295 22.51 -7.01 40.93
C ALA A 295 21.44 -7.30 39.87
N THR A 296 20.27 -6.65 39.96
CA THR A 296 19.16 -6.74 39.00
C THR A 296 19.09 -5.54 38.06
N ALA A 297 20.09 -4.65 38.11
CA ALA A 297 20.11 -3.45 37.30
C ALA A 297 20.06 -3.79 35.80
N VAL A 298 19.22 -3.05 35.09
CA VAL A 298 18.95 -3.16 33.66
C VAL A 298 19.70 -2.10 32.86
N ALA A 299 20.18 -1.03 33.49
CA ALA A 299 21.04 -0.02 32.87
C ALA A 299 21.92 0.70 33.91
N ASP A 300 23.05 1.25 33.46
CA ASP A 300 23.91 2.18 34.21
C ASP A 300 24.41 3.27 33.27
N LEU A 301 23.83 4.46 33.37
CA LEU A 301 23.91 5.53 32.37
C LEU A 301 24.69 6.73 32.89
N ALA A 302 25.56 7.32 32.06
CA ALA A 302 26.02 8.70 32.19
C ALA A 302 25.07 9.65 31.44
N ALA A 303 25.23 10.96 31.64
CA ALA A 303 24.47 11.96 30.89
C ALA A 303 24.72 11.83 29.38
N GLY A 304 23.64 11.77 28.60
CA GLY A 304 23.62 11.53 27.16
C GLY A 304 23.48 10.06 26.76
N ASP A 305 23.74 9.10 27.66
CA ASP A 305 23.69 7.68 27.33
C ASP A 305 22.25 7.18 27.13
N TRP A 306 22.08 6.26 26.17
CA TRP A 306 20.87 5.47 25.95
C TRP A 306 21.01 4.05 26.48
N ALA A 307 19.92 3.45 26.95
CA ALA A 307 19.80 2.01 27.18
C ALA A 307 18.48 1.45 26.64
N ASP A 308 18.58 0.28 26.01
CA ASP A 308 17.45 -0.57 25.64
C ASP A 308 17.05 -1.46 26.81
N ILE A 309 15.76 -1.43 27.20
CA ILE A 309 15.23 -2.18 28.34
C ILE A 309 14.13 -3.11 27.88
N LYS A 310 14.32 -4.41 28.13
CA LYS A 310 13.33 -5.46 27.85
C LYS A 310 12.38 -5.68 29.02
N VAL A 311 11.12 -5.96 28.69
CA VAL A 311 10.06 -6.30 29.65
C VAL A 311 9.24 -7.49 29.13
N THR A 312 8.70 -8.30 30.04
CA THR A 312 7.77 -9.38 29.68
C THR A 312 6.33 -8.88 29.83
N LEU A 313 5.52 -9.09 28.80
CA LEU A 313 4.10 -8.75 28.75
C LEU A 313 3.23 -9.77 29.53
N THR A 314 2.01 -9.35 29.86
CA THR A 314 1.00 -10.12 30.61
C THR A 314 -0.29 -10.27 29.79
N GLY A 315 -1.37 -10.77 30.41
CA GLY A 315 -2.71 -10.78 29.78
C GLY A 315 -2.75 -11.60 28.49
N GLU A 316 -3.36 -11.05 27.44
CA GLU A 316 -3.45 -11.71 26.12
C GLU A 316 -2.08 -11.87 25.43
N ALA A 317 -1.07 -11.11 25.87
CA ALA A 317 0.31 -11.18 25.37
C ALA A 317 1.26 -11.84 26.41
N GLU A 318 0.73 -12.65 27.33
CA GLU A 318 1.50 -13.23 28.43
C GLU A 318 2.74 -13.98 27.94
N GLY A 319 3.89 -13.65 28.54
CA GLY A 319 5.18 -14.31 28.27
C GLY A 319 5.94 -13.74 27.08
N GLN A 320 5.34 -12.86 26.28
CA GLN A 320 6.01 -12.26 25.14
C GLN A 320 6.93 -11.09 25.58
N THR A 321 8.10 -10.87 24.94
CA THR A 321 9.05 -9.75 25.22
C THR A 321 8.79 -8.43 24.48
N ALA A 322 8.50 -7.33 25.18
CA ALA A 322 8.52 -5.98 24.60
C ALA A 322 9.73 -5.19 25.13
N GLY A 323 9.95 -3.97 24.67
CA GLY A 323 10.98 -3.12 25.26
C GLY A 323 10.87 -1.65 24.88
N PHE A 324 11.70 -0.83 25.51
CA PHE A 324 11.72 0.63 25.36
C PHE A 324 13.13 1.16 25.59
N HIS A 325 13.37 2.39 25.19
CA HIS A 325 14.66 3.06 25.39
C HIS A 325 14.56 4.11 26.49
N LEU A 326 15.64 4.23 27.27
CA LEU A 326 15.84 5.26 28.29
C LEU A 326 17.05 6.11 27.94
N LYS A 327 16.92 7.43 28.04
CA LYS A 327 18.03 8.38 27.95
C LYS A 327 18.18 9.15 29.26
N ALA A 328 19.38 9.14 29.84
CA ALA A 328 19.71 10.08 30.91
C ALA A 328 20.07 11.43 30.30
N ILE A 329 19.10 12.35 30.20
CA ILE A 329 19.32 13.65 29.53
C ILE A 329 20.23 14.54 30.36
N ASP A 330 19.88 14.77 31.63
CA ASP A 330 20.63 15.65 32.53
C ASP A 330 21.09 14.88 33.76
N ILE A 331 22.39 14.97 34.07
CA ILE A 331 22.96 14.61 35.38
C ILE A 331 23.93 15.75 35.77
N ALA A 332 23.40 16.79 36.39
CA ALA A 332 24.23 17.88 36.89
C ALA A 332 25.15 17.34 38.02
N PRO A 333 26.42 17.79 38.10
CA PRO A 333 27.34 17.35 39.14
C PRO A 333 26.82 17.54 40.57
N ASP A 334 25.95 18.53 40.80
CA ASP A 334 25.30 18.81 42.09
C ASP A 334 23.84 18.35 42.19
N LEU A 335 23.35 17.64 41.16
CA LEU A 335 21.96 17.24 40.97
C LEU A 335 20.95 18.39 41.04
N SER A 336 21.38 19.63 40.77
CA SER A 336 20.45 20.75 40.56
C SER A 336 19.52 20.50 39.36
N GLN A 337 19.97 19.69 38.40
CA GLN A 337 19.19 19.20 37.27
C GLN A 337 19.45 17.71 37.07
N PHE A 338 18.40 16.92 37.15
CA PHE A 338 18.38 15.50 36.86
C PHE A 338 17.13 15.19 36.03
N ARG A 339 17.32 14.59 34.84
CA ARG A 339 16.23 14.28 33.92
C ARG A 339 16.50 13.00 33.15
N VAL A 340 15.50 12.12 33.10
CA VAL A 340 15.51 10.87 32.34
C VAL A 340 14.28 10.80 31.45
N TYR A 341 14.49 10.56 30.15
CA TYR A 341 13.45 10.37 29.15
C TYR A 341 13.28 8.89 28.83
N TYR A 342 12.06 8.45 28.56
CA TYR A 342 11.75 7.10 28.12
C TYR A 342 10.77 7.09 26.95
N THR A 343 11.03 6.21 25.98
CA THR A 343 10.10 5.92 24.89
C THR A 343 8.96 5.01 25.37
N SER A 344 7.92 4.85 24.56
CA SER A 344 6.91 3.83 24.80
C SER A 344 7.51 2.43 24.78
N ILE A 345 7.00 1.54 25.64
CA ILE A 345 7.19 0.10 25.54
C ILE A 345 6.53 -0.37 24.25
N ALA A 346 7.31 -0.97 23.36
CA ALA A 346 6.88 -1.36 22.04
C ALA A 346 7.38 -2.76 21.66
N ARG A 347 6.72 -3.35 20.66
CA ARG A 347 7.20 -4.53 19.93
C ARG A 347 7.23 -4.24 18.45
N ALA A 348 8.25 -4.73 17.75
CA ALA A 348 8.23 -4.85 16.29
C ALA A 348 7.09 -5.80 15.88
N ASN A 349 6.30 -5.45 14.85
CA ASN A 349 5.33 -6.38 14.29
C ASN A 349 6.06 -7.30 13.31
N ALA A 350 6.27 -8.55 13.71
CA ALA A 350 7.03 -9.51 12.93
C ALA A 350 6.23 -10.78 12.65
N ALA A 351 6.43 -11.38 11.49
CA ALA A 351 5.88 -12.68 11.11
C ALA A 351 6.78 -13.40 10.10
N TYR A 352 6.74 -14.73 10.12
CA TYR A 352 7.30 -15.56 9.07
C TYR A 352 6.33 -16.72 8.88
N ASN A 353 5.41 -16.61 7.92
CA ASN A 353 4.26 -17.51 7.83
C ASN A 353 4.61 -18.88 7.22
N GLY A 354 5.64 -18.95 6.38
CA GLY A 354 6.19 -20.18 5.78
C GLY A 354 7.29 -20.85 6.60
N CYS A 355 7.55 -20.40 7.82
CA CYS A 355 8.67 -20.84 8.68
C CYS A 355 8.61 -22.33 9.07
N ASP A 356 7.43 -22.97 9.02
CA ASP A 356 7.20 -24.33 9.54
C ASP A 356 8.10 -25.41 8.91
N ASP A 357 8.65 -25.15 7.71
CA ASP A 357 9.49 -26.09 6.96
C ASP A 357 11.01 -25.76 7.00
N GLU A 358 11.43 -24.66 7.64
CA GLU A 358 12.81 -24.13 7.55
C GLU A 358 13.70 -24.38 8.81
N PRO A 359 14.99 -24.77 8.65
CA PRO A 359 15.93 -24.91 9.75
C PRO A 359 16.32 -23.55 10.37
N GLY A 360 15.83 -23.27 11.59
CA GLY A 360 16.05 -22.00 12.31
C GLY A 360 14.78 -21.48 12.98
N CYS A 361 13.62 -21.90 12.46
CA CYS A 361 12.31 -21.70 13.06
C CYS A 361 12.04 -22.60 14.29
N ALA A 362 12.97 -23.52 14.59
CA ALA A 362 12.92 -24.43 15.72
C ALA A 362 13.41 -23.81 17.05
N GLU A 363 13.68 -22.50 17.07
CA GLU A 363 13.91 -21.79 18.33
C GLU A 363 12.68 -21.90 19.24
N PRO A 364 12.83 -22.07 20.56
CA PRO A 364 11.72 -22.36 21.47
C PRO A 364 10.61 -21.29 21.49
N LEU A 365 10.88 -20.09 20.93
CA LEU A 365 10.10 -18.87 21.10
C LEU A 365 9.36 -18.41 19.82
N GLY A 366 9.79 -18.83 18.63
CA GLY A 366 9.26 -18.38 17.33
C GLY A 366 9.83 -17.04 16.83
N PHE A 367 9.74 -16.79 15.52
CA PHE A 367 10.40 -15.66 14.83
C PHE A 367 10.13 -14.28 15.46
N ALA A 368 8.86 -13.94 15.68
CA ALA A 368 8.48 -12.63 16.21
C ALA A 368 8.99 -12.39 17.63
N GLU A 369 9.04 -13.44 18.45
CA GLU A 369 9.59 -13.35 19.80
C GLU A 369 11.12 -13.20 19.76
N THR A 370 11.83 -13.93 18.88
CA THR A 370 13.27 -13.77 18.71
C THR A 370 13.65 -12.34 18.32
N ILE A 371 12.95 -11.75 17.33
CA ILE A 371 13.16 -10.35 16.92
C ILE A 371 13.06 -9.41 18.13
N ASN A 372 12.04 -9.58 18.97
CA ASN A 372 11.80 -8.66 20.07
C ASN A 372 12.67 -8.95 21.32
N ALA A 373 13.09 -10.19 21.53
CA ALA A 373 13.85 -10.61 22.70
C ALA A 373 15.37 -10.46 22.55
N GLU A 374 15.91 -10.70 21.35
CA GLU A 374 17.37 -10.77 21.13
C GLU A 374 17.97 -9.51 20.49
N PHE A 375 17.15 -8.70 19.82
CA PHE A 375 17.59 -7.49 19.14
C PHE A 375 17.07 -6.23 19.84
N PRO A 376 17.66 -5.04 19.59
CA PRO A 376 17.21 -3.81 20.24
C PRO A 376 15.71 -3.53 19.97
N SER A 377 15.04 -2.90 20.94
CA SER A 377 13.60 -2.68 20.85
C SER A 377 13.23 -1.70 19.76
N ALA A 378 12.13 -2.00 19.05
CA ALA A 378 11.63 -1.18 17.95
C ALA A 378 11.32 0.25 18.43
N VAL A 379 11.89 1.23 17.72
CA VAL A 379 11.79 2.66 17.99
C VAL A 379 11.95 3.42 16.68
N GLY A 380 11.44 4.63 16.60
CA GLY A 380 11.68 5.57 15.50
C GLY A 380 11.52 6.98 16.01
N ALA A 381 11.62 7.99 15.15
CA ALA A 381 11.53 9.35 15.64
C ALA A 381 10.11 9.65 16.15
N ASP A 382 10.01 10.44 17.20
CA ASP A 382 8.72 10.76 17.82
C ASP A 382 8.62 12.28 17.99
N PHE A 383 7.79 12.91 17.17
CA PHE A 383 7.63 14.36 17.15
C PHE A 383 6.99 14.87 18.45
N ALA A 384 6.13 14.09 19.09
CA ALA A 384 5.38 14.55 20.25
C ALA A 384 6.25 14.97 21.44
N PRO A 385 7.27 14.19 21.89
CA PRO A 385 8.18 14.66 22.94
C PRO A 385 9.06 15.85 22.50
N LEU A 386 9.36 16.00 21.21
CA LEU A 386 10.09 17.16 20.70
C LEU A 386 9.21 18.42 20.76
N GLU A 387 8.00 18.37 20.20
CA GLU A 387 7.05 19.49 20.18
C GLU A 387 6.52 19.85 21.57
N ALA A 388 6.43 18.89 22.49
CA ALA A 388 6.18 19.15 23.90
C ALA A 388 7.34 19.88 24.61
N GLY A 389 8.49 19.98 23.95
CA GLY A 389 9.75 20.51 24.48
C GLY A 389 10.41 19.59 25.50
N VAL A 390 9.95 18.34 25.65
CA VAL A 390 10.44 17.37 26.64
C VAL A 390 11.85 16.88 26.31
N ILE A 391 12.12 16.71 25.01
CA ILE A 391 13.44 16.40 24.46
C ILE A 391 13.89 17.52 23.51
N ASP A 392 15.18 17.56 23.21
CA ASP A 392 15.74 18.49 22.21
C ASP A 392 15.83 17.85 20.81
N GLU A 393 16.11 18.67 19.80
CA GLU A 393 16.24 18.25 18.40
C GLU A 393 17.29 17.14 18.22
N ALA A 394 18.40 17.20 18.96
CA ALA A 394 19.45 16.18 18.91
C ALA A 394 18.97 14.82 19.45
N THR A 395 18.25 14.81 20.57
CA THR A 395 17.68 13.58 21.14
C THR A 395 16.62 12.97 20.22
N TYR A 396 15.81 13.80 19.56
CA TYR A 396 14.86 13.36 18.54
C TYR A 396 15.58 12.65 17.38
N VAL A 397 16.66 13.23 16.87
CA VAL A 397 17.47 12.66 15.80
C VAL A 397 18.14 11.35 16.21
N GLU A 398 18.76 11.31 17.40
CA GLU A 398 19.35 10.09 17.93
C GLU A 398 18.32 8.95 18.01
N GLN A 399 17.10 9.24 18.48
CA GLN A 399 16.03 8.26 18.59
C GLN A 399 15.60 7.70 17.22
N GLY A 400 15.46 8.55 16.19
CA GLY A 400 15.16 8.10 14.83
C GLY A 400 16.25 7.21 14.23
N LEU A 401 17.52 7.60 14.42
CA LEU A 401 18.68 6.84 13.92
C LEU A 401 18.83 5.47 14.60
N LEU A 402 18.47 5.34 15.88
CA LEU A 402 18.38 4.03 16.55
C LEU A 402 17.41 3.09 15.82
N GLY A 403 16.27 3.61 15.34
CA GLY A 403 15.28 2.84 14.59
C GLY A 403 15.85 2.23 13.31
N THR A 404 16.48 3.03 12.47
CA THR A 404 17.08 2.55 11.20
C THR A 404 18.18 1.51 11.45
N ALA A 405 18.99 1.68 12.49
CA ALA A 405 20.02 0.71 12.88
C ALA A 405 19.42 -0.64 13.34
N ASN A 406 18.23 -0.62 13.94
CA ASN A 406 17.53 -1.84 14.34
C ASN A 406 17.05 -2.63 13.11
N SER A 407 16.53 -1.95 12.09
CA SER A 407 16.10 -2.58 10.84
C SER A 407 17.26 -3.30 10.13
N GLU A 408 18.47 -2.73 10.14
CA GLU A 408 19.68 -3.41 9.65
C GLU A 408 19.96 -4.70 10.44
N SER A 409 19.87 -4.63 11.78
CA SER A 409 20.05 -5.79 12.66
C SER A 409 19.06 -6.92 12.34
N TYR A 410 17.78 -6.58 12.09
CA TYR A 410 16.75 -7.55 11.73
C TYR A 410 17.04 -8.20 10.37
N LEU A 411 17.43 -7.39 9.37
CA LEU A 411 17.78 -7.89 8.04
C LEU A 411 18.97 -8.86 8.10
N ARG A 412 20.04 -8.50 8.83
CA ARG A 412 21.21 -9.37 9.01
C ARG A 412 20.85 -10.67 9.72
N TYR A 413 19.97 -10.64 10.72
CA TYR A 413 19.48 -11.86 11.36
C TYR A 413 18.77 -12.78 10.36
N ILE A 414 17.85 -12.24 9.56
CA ILE A 414 17.10 -13.02 8.56
C ILE A 414 18.06 -13.64 7.54
N VAL A 415 18.98 -12.87 6.99
CA VAL A 415 19.85 -13.34 5.90
C VAL A 415 21.03 -14.18 6.39
N ASP A 416 21.79 -13.69 7.38
CA ASP A 416 23.02 -14.35 7.83
C ASP A 416 22.76 -15.47 8.85
N THR A 417 21.75 -15.30 9.72
CA THR A 417 21.51 -16.24 10.84
C THR A 417 20.45 -17.29 10.49
N LEU A 418 19.30 -16.87 9.97
CA LEU A 418 18.27 -17.81 9.49
C LEU A 418 18.63 -18.42 8.14
N GLY A 419 19.52 -17.78 7.36
CA GLY A 419 19.93 -18.27 6.05
C GLY A 419 18.87 -18.08 4.96
N VAL A 420 17.88 -17.22 5.20
CA VAL A 420 16.82 -16.92 4.23
C VAL A 420 17.38 -15.94 3.21
N GLN A 421 17.66 -16.44 2.01
CA GLN A 421 18.12 -15.61 0.89
C GLN A 421 16.91 -15.17 0.07
N PRO A 422 16.61 -13.86 0.01
CA PRO A 422 15.47 -13.37 -0.76
C PRO A 422 15.78 -13.38 -2.26
N ASP A 423 14.81 -13.81 -3.05
CA ASP A 423 14.75 -13.49 -4.48
C ASP A 423 14.20 -12.06 -4.67
N LEU A 424 13.29 -11.62 -3.79
CA LEU A 424 12.83 -10.23 -3.69
C LEU A 424 12.97 -9.73 -2.24
N LEU A 425 13.81 -8.71 -2.05
CA LEU A 425 13.93 -7.97 -0.81
C LEU A 425 13.15 -6.65 -0.92
N LEU A 426 12.09 -6.53 -0.14
CA LEU A 426 11.37 -5.28 0.11
C LEU A 426 11.97 -4.61 1.35
N LEU A 427 12.61 -3.46 1.20
CA LEU A 427 13.35 -2.79 2.28
C LEU A 427 12.97 -1.33 2.38
N GLY A 428 12.75 -0.82 3.60
CA GLY A 428 12.34 0.56 3.80
C GLY A 428 12.99 1.27 4.98
N THR A 429 12.78 2.58 5.06
CA THR A 429 13.02 3.39 6.27
C THR A 429 12.17 4.66 6.25
N GLY A 430 11.69 5.08 7.42
CA GLY A 430 10.86 6.28 7.60
C GLY A 430 11.64 7.57 7.95
N VAL A 431 12.93 7.48 8.28
CA VAL A 431 13.62 8.62 8.94
C VAL A 431 13.80 9.85 8.05
N THR A 432 13.82 9.68 6.72
CA THR A 432 13.93 10.79 5.77
C THR A 432 12.69 11.66 5.76
N ASP A 433 11.51 11.07 5.92
CA ASP A 433 10.23 11.74 6.12
C ASP A 433 10.18 12.38 7.51
N GLU A 434 10.41 11.58 8.56
CA GLU A 434 10.32 12.01 9.95
C GLU A 434 11.15 13.29 10.21
N PHE A 435 12.39 13.32 9.74
CA PHE A 435 13.27 14.49 9.95
C PHE A 435 12.91 15.67 9.06
N SER A 436 12.41 15.42 7.84
CA SER A 436 11.96 16.48 6.95
C SER A 436 10.75 17.21 7.55
N HIS A 437 9.82 16.48 8.17
CA HIS A 437 8.71 17.06 8.91
C HIS A 437 9.16 18.04 9.99
N GLN A 438 10.23 17.76 10.73
CA GLN A 438 10.65 18.60 11.86
C GLN A 438 11.59 19.73 11.47
N PHE A 439 12.32 19.64 10.35
CA PHE A 439 13.43 20.57 10.08
C PHE A 439 13.34 21.32 8.76
N LEU A 440 12.59 20.85 7.75
CA LEU A 440 12.72 21.37 6.38
C LEU A 440 12.42 22.88 6.27
N GLY A 441 11.39 23.37 6.93
CA GLY A 441 11.03 24.78 6.97
C GLY A 441 12.02 25.63 7.73
N LEU A 442 12.63 25.11 8.80
CA LEU A 442 13.62 25.83 9.59
C LEU A 442 14.91 26.12 8.82
N VAL A 443 15.17 25.37 7.74
CA VAL A 443 16.32 25.55 6.84
C VAL A 443 15.94 26.17 5.48
N SER A 444 14.67 26.51 5.28
CA SER A 444 14.17 27.07 4.00
C SER A 444 13.96 28.58 4.11
N PRO A 445 14.79 29.43 3.48
CA PRO A 445 14.75 30.88 3.70
C PRO A 445 13.59 31.60 3.01
N THR A 446 13.02 31.01 1.96
CA THR A 446 12.04 31.65 1.09
C THR A 446 10.88 30.74 0.75
N GLU A 447 9.70 31.32 0.63
CA GLU A 447 8.47 30.69 0.20
C GLU A 447 8.36 30.63 -1.34
N ALA A 448 7.38 29.86 -1.84
CA ALA A 448 7.13 29.70 -3.28
C ALA A 448 6.86 31.01 -4.03
N ASP A 449 6.29 32.01 -3.36
CA ASP A 449 6.01 33.34 -3.92
C ASP A 449 7.16 34.36 -3.72
N GLY A 450 8.28 33.92 -3.13
CA GLY A 450 9.46 34.71 -2.85
C GLY A 450 9.41 35.50 -1.54
N ASN A 451 8.36 35.35 -0.73
CA ASN A 451 8.33 35.92 0.62
C ASN A 451 9.36 35.25 1.53
N ALA A 452 9.79 35.96 2.58
CA ALA A 452 10.70 35.41 3.57
C ALA A 452 9.94 34.47 4.51
N ASN A 453 10.49 33.29 4.76
CA ASN A 453 9.96 32.38 5.76
C ASN A 453 10.22 32.94 7.17
N PRO A 454 9.18 33.18 8.00
CA PRO A 454 9.34 33.71 9.34
C PRO A 454 10.00 32.73 10.33
N PHE A 455 10.04 31.43 10.03
CA PHE A 455 10.63 30.39 10.87
C PHE A 455 12.04 29.98 10.45
N PHE A 456 12.58 30.54 9.36
CA PHE A 456 13.94 30.25 8.94
C PHE A 456 14.94 30.73 9.99
N ASP A 457 15.72 29.80 10.55
CA ASP A 457 16.64 30.04 11.68
C ASP A 457 15.97 30.65 12.93
N ASP A 458 14.64 30.57 13.07
CA ASP A 458 13.87 31.16 14.17
C ASP A 458 12.66 30.28 14.52
N LEU A 459 12.89 29.25 15.35
CA LEU A 459 11.86 28.27 15.74
C LEU A 459 10.58 28.92 16.30
N ASN A 460 10.69 30.06 16.99
CA ASN A 460 9.57 30.70 17.69
C ASN A 460 8.92 31.84 16.88
N ALA A 461 9.45 32.16 15.70
CA ALA A 461 9.09 33.33 14.89
C ALA A 461 9.05 34.63 15.71
N ASP A 462 10.00 34.83 16.62
CA ASP A 462 10.07 36.00 17.51
C ASP A 462 10.97 37.14 17.00
N GLY A 463 11.63 36.91 15.85
CA GLY A 463 12.58 37.80 15.21
C GLY A 463 14.03 37.60 15.67
N THR A 464 14.31 36.58 16.49
CA THR A 464 15.64 36.25 17.02
C THR A 464 16.13 34.93 16.44
N THR A 465 17.22 34.98 15.69
CA THR A 465 17.83 33.77 15.14
C THR A 465 18.35 32.85 16.23
N ASP A 466 18.06 31.55 16.15
CA ASP A 466 18.59 30.52 17.04
C ASP A 466 19.98 30.00 16.61
N GLY A 467 20.36 30.19 15.34
CA GLY A 467 21.69 29.87 14.80
C GLY A 467 21.90 28.36 14.57
N LEU A 468 20.81 27.61 14.37
CA LEU A 468 20.81 26.15 14.28
C LEU A 468 20.64 25.61 12.85
N VAL A 469 20.61 26.46 11.82
CA VAL A 469 20.47 26.03 10.41
C VAL A 469 21.48 24.93 10.04
N ASP A 470 22.78 25.12 10.30
CA ASP A 470 23.81 24.10 9.98
C ASP A 470 23.56 22.76 10.70
N ALA A 471 23.04 22.79 11.93
CA ALA A 471 22.73 21.59 12.69
C ALA A 471 21.51 20.86 12.09
N ARG A 472 20.45 21.60 11.76
CA ARG A 472 19.21 21.07 11.16
C ARG A 472 19.41 20.55 9.74
N GLU A 473 20.24 21.21 8.93
CA GLU A 473 20.68 20.66 7.65
C GLU A 473 21.46 19.35 7.85
N GLY A 474 22.34 19.30 8.85
CA GLY A 474 23.04 18.08 9.25
C GLY A 474 22.11 16.96 9.71
N TYR A 475 21.02 17.29 10.41
CA TYR A 475 20.00 16.32 10.80
C TYR A 475 19.30 15.73 9.58
N ILE A 476 18.80 16.57 8.66
CA ILE A 476 18.20 16.09 7.41
C ILE A 476 19.20 15.21 6.64
N GLN A 477 20.46 15.64 6.49
CA GLN A 477 21.49 14.82 5.84
C GLN A 477 21.69 13.46 6.53
N SER A 478 21.70 13.41 7.86
CA SER A 478 21.91 12.17 8.61
C SER A 478 20.83 11.11 8.37
N ALA A 479 19.58 11.52 8.09
CA ALA A 479 18.54 10.59 7.69
C ALA A 479 18.82 9.98 6.31
N TYR A 480 19.31 10.76 5.36
CA TYR A 480 19.70 10.24 4.04
C TYR A 480 20.92 9.32 4.14
N GLU A 481 21.88 9.62 5.01
CA GLU A 481 23.03 8.75 5.30
C GLU A 481 22.60 7.42 5.95
N ALA A 482 21.60 7.46 6.85
CA ALA A 482 21.02 6.26 7.44
C ALA A 482 20.30 5.40 6.39
N ALA A 483 19.54 6.01 5.49
CA ALA A 483 18.91 5.33 4.37
C ALA A 483 19.94 4.71 3.41
N ASP A 484 21.02 5.45 3.06
CA ASP A 484 22.13 4.94 2.24
C ASP A 484 22.83 3.74 2.90
N THR A 485 23.02 3.80 4.22
CA THR A 485 23.64 2.71 5.00
C THR A 485 22.77 1.45 4.97
N LEU A 486 21.47 1.57 5.19
CA LEU A 486 20.54 0.45 5.16
C LEU A 486 20.43 -0.17 3.75
N LEU A 487 20.33 0.65 2.71
CA LEU A 487 20.40 0.20 1.32
C LEU A 487 21.73 -0.52 1.03
N GLY A 488 22.84 0.02 1.52
CA GLY A 488 24.16 -0.59 1.43
C GLY A 488 24.21 -1.98 2.07
N ALA A 489 23.62 -2.15 3.27
CA ALA A 489 23.49 -3.44 3.93
C ALA A 489 22.65 -4.43 3.11
N GLY A 490 21.52 -3.99 2.53
CA GLY A 490 20.73 -4.81 1.61
C GLY A 490 21.55 -5.31 0.41
N ARG A 491 22.33 -4.43 -0.23
CA ARG A 491 23.20 -4.77 -1.37
C ARG A 491 24.38 -5.68 -0.99
N GLU A 492 24.90 -5.53 0.23
CA GLU A 492 25.94 -6.41 0.79
C GLU A 492 25.41 -7.84 0.96
N LEU A 493 24.21 -7.97 1.51
CA LEU A 493 23.59 -9.24 1.89
C LEU A 493 22.99 -9.98 0.68
N VAL A 494 22.39 -9.25 -0.28
CA VAL A 494 21.74 -9.81 -1.46
C VAL A 494 22.59 -9.53 -2.70
N THR A 495 23.66 -10.32 -2.87
CA THR A 495 24.67 -10.06 -3.91
C THR A 495 24.14 -10.32 -5.32
N GLY A 496 24.55 -9.49 -6.27
CA GLY A 496 24.18 -9.67 -7.69
C GLY A 496 22.73 -9.30 -8.01
N ALA A 497 22.06 -8.57 -7.11
CA ALA A 497 20.69 -8.15 -7.30
C ALA A 497 20.55 -6.98 -8.30
N ASN A 498 19.41 -6.92 -8.96
CA ASN A 498 18.86 -5.67 -9.48
C ASN A 498 18.35 -4.84 -8.30
N VAL A 499 18.51 -3.52 -8.36
CA VAL A 499 18.14 -2.62 -7.26
C VAL A 499 17.32 -1.48 -7.83
N PHE A 500 16.14 -1.24 -7.24
CA PHE A 500 15.46 0.05 -7.28
C PHE A 500 15.63 0.72 -5.92
N ALA A 501 16.05 1.98 -5.91
CA ALA A 501 16.07 2.84 -4.75
C ALA A 501 15.18 4.05 -5.04
N THR A 502 14.08 4.17 -4.29
CA THR A 502 13.00 5.14 -4.53
C THR A 502 12.54 5.82 -3.24
N ALA A 503 11.54 6.68 -3.35
CA ALA A 503 10.64 7.06 -2.26
C ALA A 503 9.18 6.90 -2.70
N ASP A 504 8.25 7.09 -1.78
CA ASP A 504 6.79 7.08 -1.93
C ASP A 504 6.18 8.48 -2.13
N HIS A 505 6.87 9.54 -1.69
CA HIS A 505 6.57 10.94 -2.00
C HIS A 505 7.81 11.85 -1.89
N GLY A 506 7.64 13.11 -2.30
CA GLY A 506 8.59 14.19 -2.02
C GLY A 506 8.17 15.04 -0.80
N PHE A 507 8.71 16.26 -0.70
CA PHE A 507 8.52 17.17 0.44
C PHE A 507 8.53 18.66 0.07
N ALA A 508 7.78 19.46 0.84
CA ALA A 508 7.76 20.92 0.79
C ALA A 508 7.86 21.51 2.21
N PRO A 509 8.40 22.74 2.36
CA PRO A 509 8.36 23.46 3.64
C PRO A 509 6.90 23.76 4.01
N ALA A 510 6.54 23.53 5.28
CA ALA A 510 5.24 23.86 5.83
C ALA A 510 5.41 24.46 7.22
N TYR A 511 4.50 25.34 7.67
CA TYR A 511 4.52 25.90 9.03
C TYR A 511 3.22 26.63 9.41
N TRP A 512 2.17 26.52 8.60
CA TRP A 512 0.82 26.99 8.92
C TRP A 512 -0.17 25.83 8.90
N ALA A 513 -0.84 25.61 10.02
CA ALA A 513 -1.88 24.61 10.17
C ALA A 513 -3.24 25.20 9.78
N VAL A 514 -4.06 24.46 9.03
CA VAL A 514 -5.41 24.85 8.61
C VAL A 514 -6.44 23.93 9.29
N ASN A 515 -7.46 24.51 9.90
CA ASN A 515 -8.54 23.76 10.54
C ASN A 515 -9.71 23.55 9.58
N ALA A 516 -9.76 22.39 8.93
CA ALA A 516 -10.86 22.03 8.04
C ALA A 516 -12.22 22.00 8.78
N GLY A 517 -12.24 21.52 10.03
CA GLY A 517 -13.45 21.44 10.85
C GLY A 517 -14.06 22.80 11.18
N GLU A 518 -13.22 23.74 11.59
CA GLU A 518 -13.65 25.11 11.89
C GLU A 518 -14.17 25.81 10.64
N LEU A 519 -13.51 25.62 9.49
CA LEU A 519 -13.97 26.21 8.23
C LEU A 519 -15.36 25.70 7.82
N LEU A 520 -15.61 24.38 7.96
CA LEU A 520 -16.92 23.80 7.71
C LEU A 520 -17.99 24.36 8.67
N ALA A 521 -17.62 24.63 9.93
CA ALA A 521 -18.53 25.21 10.92
C ALA A 521 -18.84 26.69 10.62
N GLU A 522 -17.84 27.50 10.28
CA GLU A 522 -18.01 28.91 9.91
C GLU A 522 -18.85 29.08 8.63
N ALA A 523 -18.72 28.16 7.69
CA ALA A 523 -19.54 28.09 6.49
C ALA A 523 -20.99 27.64 6.75
N GLY A 524 -21.30 27.17 7.96
CA GLY A 524 -22.64 26.70 8.35
C GLY A 524 -23.00 25.33 7.79
N ILE A 525 -22.01 24.53 7.39
CA ILE A 525 -22.19 23.16 6.88
C ILE A 525 -22.36 22.20 8.06
N VAL A 526 -21.64 22.43 9.16
CA VAL A 526 -21.79 21.71 10.44
C VAL A 526 -22.04 22.70 11.57
N ASP A 527 -22.73 22.27 12.62
CA ASP A 527 -23.04 23.12 13.78
C ASP A 527 -21.84 23.29 14.74
N VAL A 528 -20.94 22.30 14.77
CA VAL A 528 -19.77 22.24 15.66
C VAL A 528 -18.58 21.73 14.86
N ALA A 529 -17.43 22.37 14.98
CA ALA A 529 -16.20 21.91 14.36
C ALA A 529 -15.82 20.50 14.87
N GLN A 530 -15.34 19.64 13.98
CA GLN A 530 -14.83 18.32 14.37
C GLN A 530 -13.59 18.45 15.27
N GLY A 531 -13.48 17.59 16.27
CA GLY A 531 -12.41 17.66 17.28
C GLY A 531 -11.06 17.10 16.84
N GLY A 532 -11.00 16.39 15.71
CA GLY A 532 -9.78 15.77 15.20
C GLY A 532 -9.97 15.12 13.83
N ASN A 533 -8.90 14.54 13.29
CA ASN A 533 -8.88 13.95 11.95
C ASN A 533 -9.94 12.85 11.78
N CYS A 534 -10.76 12.95 10.73
CA CYS A 534 -11.77 11.98 10.35
C CYS A 534 -12.81 11.67 11.45
N THR A 535 -13.04 12.62 12.37
CA THR A 535 -14.04 12.53 13.44
C THR A 535 -15.29 13.35 13.11
N VAL A 536 -16.35 13.17 13.89
CA VAL A 536 -17.62 13.92 13.76
C VAL A 536 -17.94 14.67 15.05
N SER A 537 -18.59 15.83 14.93
CA SER A 537 -19.13 16.59 16.07
C SER A 537 -20.33 17.45 15.63
N PRO A 538 -21.49 17.38 16.31
CA PRO A 538 -21.86 16.37 17.31
C PRO A 538 -21.91 14.95 16.71
N PRO A 539 -21.80 13.89 17.55
CA PRO A 539 -22.01 12.52 17.10
C PRO A 539 -23.39 12.34 16.44
N ILE A 540 -23.51 11.36 15.55
CA ILE A 540 -24.78 11.04 14.90
C ILE A 540 -25.71 10.39 15.93
N GLU A 541 -26.82 11.05 16.27
CA GLU A 541 -27.87 10.46 17.13
C GLU A 541 -28.85 9.67 16.24
N SER A 542 -28.76 8.33 16.27
CA SER A 542 -29.68 7.49 15.51
C SER A 542 -31.10 7.53 16.07
N THR A 543 -32.11 7.55 15.19
CA THR A 543 -33.53 7.43 15.58
C THR A 543 -33.97 5.97 15.73
N VAL A 544 -33.09 5.01 15.43
CA VAL A 544 -33.35 3.57 15.51
C VAL A 544 -33.56 3.16 16.96
N GLY A 545 -34.79 2.75 17.30
CA GLY A 545 -35.19 2.37 18.66
C GLY A 545 -35.82 3.49 19.50
N THR A 546 -36.03 4.68 18.91
CA THR A 546 -36.76 5.78 19.56
C THR A 546 -38.28 5.69 19.31
N PRO A 547 -39.13 6.39 20.11
CA PRO A 547 -40.59 6.33 19.98
C PRO A 547 -41.15 6.90 18.67
N ASP A 548 -40.35 7.68 17.93
CA ASP A 548 -40.70 8.25 16.63
C ASP A 548 -39.64 7.87 15.58
N PRO A 549 -39.70 6.64 15.04
CA PRO A 549 -38.75 6.16 14.04
C PRO A 549 -38.85 6.89 12.68
N GLU A 550 -39.77 7.84 12.53
CA GLU A 550 -39.95 8.67 11.34
C GLU A 550 -39.33 10.06 11.49
N ALA A 551 -38.74 10.39 12.66
CA ALA A 551 -37.99 11.64 12.82
C ALA A 551 -36.65 11.55 12.03
N PRO A 552 -36.25 12.62 11.32
CA PRO A 552 -34.98 12.63 10.60
C PRO A 552 -33.81 12.51 11.60
N PRO A 553 -32.74 11.77 11.25
CA PRO A 553 -31.52 11.73 12.06
C PRO A 553 -30.96 13.13 12.26
N VAL A 554 -30.25 13.35 13.37
CA VAL A 554 -29.59 14.63 13.70
C VAL A 554 -28.12 14.35 13.98
N GLY A 555 -27.24 15.13 13.38
CA GLY A 555 -25.79 14.94 13.49
C GLY A 555 -25.04 15.78 12.46
N ALA A 556 -23.72 15.61 12.41
CA ALA A 556 -22.87 16.31 11.44
C ALA A 556 -23.24 15.96 9.99
N ALA A 557 -23.39 16.98 9.14
CA ALA A 557 -23.68 16.84 7.72
C ALA A 557 -22.45 16.44 6.89
N ALA A 558 -21.25 16.71 7.41
CA ALA A 558 -19.99 16.41 6.77
C ALA A 558 -18.90 16.12 7.80
N LYS A 559 -17.81 15.49 7.35
CA LYS A 559 -16.54 15.42 8.07
C LYS A 559 -15.36 15.52 7.11
N ALA A 560 -14.23 16.01 7.60
CA ALA A 560 -12.96 16.01 6.89
C ALA A 560 -12.06 14.88 7.41
N CYS A 561 -11.47 14.12 6.49
CA CYS A 561 -10.37 13.19 6.76
C CYS A 561 -9.16 13.68 5.98
N TRP A 562 -8.04 13.92 6.65
CA TRP A 562 -6.87 14.56 6.06
C TRP A 562 -5.59 13.77 6.29
N ALA A 563 -4.61 14.04 5.45
CA ALA A 563 -3.20 13.84 5.76
C ALA A 563 -2.39 14.80 4.90
N GLY A 564 -1.36 15.38 5.51
CA GLY A 564 -0.53 16.39 4.90
C GLY A 564 -1.30 17.62 4.47
N ALA A 565 -1.10 18.02 3.22
CA ALA A 565 -1.77 19.17 2.62
C ALA A 565 -3.12 18.85 1.96
N THR A 566 -3.61 17.61 2.05
CA THR A 566 -4.86 17.19 1.41
C THR A 566 -5.92 16.76 2.43
N ALA A 567 -7.13 17.28 2.29
CA ALA A 567 -8.31 16.88 3.05
C ALA A 567 -9.42 16.37 2.12
N ALA A 568 -9.92 15.17 2.38
CA ALA A 568 -11.11 14.61 1.77
C ALA A 568 -12.33 14.90 2.67
N ILE A 569 -13.32 15.59 2.12
CA ILE A 569 -14.59 15.92 2.78
C ILE A 569 -15.64 14.91 2.36
N TYR A 570 -16.24 14.23 3.33
CA TYR A 570 -17.32 13.26 3.11
C TYR A 570 -18.63 13.85 3.60
N LEU A 571 -19.70 13.66 2.82
CA LEU A 571 -21.06 14.05 3.16
C LEU A 571 -21.83 12.89 3.79
N ASN A 572 -22.58 13.18 4.85
CA ASN A 572 -23.45 12.22 5.52
C ASN A 572 -24.80 12.11 4.79
N LEU A 573 -24.77 11.55 3.59
CA LEU A 573 -25.88 11.54 2.63
C LEU A 573 -26.94 10.47 2.99
N VAL A 574 -28.22 10.87 2.93
CA VAL A 574 -29.37 9.96 3.10
C VAL A 574 -29.34 8.84 2.04
N ASP A 575 -29.69 7.62 2.45
CA ASP A 575 -29.68 6.39 1.63
C ASP A 575 -28.29 5.91 1.15
N ARG A 576 -27.22 6.68 1.36
CA ARG A 576 -25.83 6.26 1.18
C ARG A 576 -25.18 5.88 2.51
N GLU A 577 -25.24 6.77 3.50
CA GLU A 577 -24.70 6.51 4.84
C GLU A 577 -25.80 5.99 5.80
N PRO A 578 -25.49 4.99 6.62
CA PRO A 578 -26.32 4.62 7.77
C PRO A 578 -26.53 5.83 8.70
N GLY A 579 -27.77 6.33 8.78
CA GLY A 579 -28.09 7.52 9.58
C GLY A 579 -27.81 8.87 8.90
N GLY A 580 -27.76 8.89 7.56
CA GLY A 580 -27.64 10.10 6.74
C GLY A 580 -28.55 11.26 7.14
N VAL A 581 -28.02 12.48 7.10
CA VAL A 581 -28.71 13.73 7.46
C VAL A 581 -28.84 14.72 6.30
N VAL A 582 -28.04 14.56 5.24
CA VAL A 582 -28.10 15.40 4.03
C VAL A 582 -29.03 14.73 3.01
N PRO A 583 -30.16 15.36 2.62
CA PRO A 583 -31.02 14.84 1.56
C PRO A 583 -30.30 14.78 0.20
N GLU A 584 -30.66 13.82 -0.64
CA GLU A 584 -30.08 13.67 -1.98
C GLU A 584 -30.25 14.95 -2.83
N GLU A 585 -31.38 15.64 -2.73
CA GLU A 585 -31.61 16.90 -3.46
C GLU A 585 -30.70 18.06 -3.04
N ASP A 586 -30.08 17.98 -1.86
CA ASP A 586 -29.20 19.01 -1.31
C ASP A 586 -27.72 18.68 -1.53
N TYR A 587 -27.38 17.49 -2.06
CA TYR A 587 -26.01 17.03 -2.26
C TYR A 587 -25.13 18.06 -2.98
N ASP A 588 -25.54 18.48 -4.17
CA ASP A 588 -24.76 19.46 -4.97
C ASP A 588 -24.69 20.83 -4.28
N VAL A 589 -25.76 21.23 -3.59
CA VAL A 589 -25.81 22.52 -2.87
C VAL A 589 -24.78 22.53 -1.73
N VAL A 590 -24.67 21.45 -0.97
CA VAL A 590 -23.70 21.33 0.13
C VAL A 590 -22.28 21.23 -0.42
N ARG A 591 -22.05 20.50 -1.52
CA ARG A 591 -20.73 20.47 -2.20
C ARG A 591 -20.30 21.86 -2.65
N GLU A 592 -21.18 22.62 -3.31
CA GLU A 592 -20.89 23.99 -3.74
C GLU A 592 -20.57 24.92 -2.55
N GLN A 593 -21.21 24.72 -1.39
CA GLN A 593 -20.89 25.47 -0.17
C GLN A 593 -19.51 25.13 0.37
N ILE A 594 -19.14 23.83 0.39
CA ILE A 594 -17.80 23.38 0.78
C ILE A 594 -16.76 23.99 -0.15
N VAL A 595 -16.95 23.86 -1.47
CA VAL A 595 -16.05 24.42 -2.49
C VAL A 595 -15.87 25.92 -2.27
N ALA A 596 -16.96 26.68 -2.14
CA ALA A 596 -16.89 28.12 -1.92
C ALA A 596 -16.20 28.52 -0.60
N ALA A 597 -16.35 27.72 0.46
CA ALA A 597 -15.69 27.96 1.74
C ALA A 597 -14.17 27.82 1.63
N PHE A 598 -13.70 26.74 0.99
CA PHE A 598 -12.27 26.47 0.81
C PHE A 598 -11.63 27.39 -0.25
N GLU A 599 -12.24 27.57 -1.42
CA GLU A 599 -11.72 28.49 -2.45
C GLU A 599 -11.68 29.95 -1.96
N GLY A 600 -12.58 30.32 -1.04
CA GLY A 600 -12.62 31.62 -0.40
C GLY A 600 -11.61 31.82 0.72
N LEU A 601 -10.91 30.77 1.16
CA LEU A 601 -9.98 30.82 2.28
C LEU A 601 -8.72 31.62 1.91
N THR A 602 -8.52 32.72 2.64
CA THR A 602 -7.33 33.56 2.54
C THR A 602 -6.67 33.71 3.91
N ASP A 603 -5.37 33.96 3.91
CA ASP A 603 -4.62 34.22 5.14
C ASP A 603 -4.45 35.73 5.38
N PRO A 604 -5.31 36.35 6.21
CA PRO A 604 -5.31 37.79 6.43
C PRO A 604 -4.02 38.30 7.09
N ALA A 605 -3.25 37.44 7.76
CA ALA A 605 -1.95 37.83 8.32
C ALA A 605 -0.95 38.20 7.20
N TYR A 606 -1.16 37.68 6.00
CA TYR A 606 -0.37 37.94 4.79
C TYR A 606 -1.19 38.59 3.65
N GLY A 607 -2.31 39.23 3.98
CA GLY A 607 -3.21 39.90 3.01
C GLY A 607 -4.31 38.97 2.49
N ASP A 608 -4.76 39.16 1.24
CA ASP A 608 -5.75 38.24 0.62
C ASP A 608 -5.02 37.04 -0.03
N ARG A 609 -3.98 36.51 0.63
CA ARG A 609 -3.16 35.41 0.09
C ARG A 609 -4.00 34.13 0.00
N PRO A 610 -4.04 33.44 -1.15
CA PRO A 610 -4.78 32.18 -1.26
C PRO A 610 -4.10 31.07 -0.47
N VAL A 611 -4.89 30.34 0.31
CA VAL A 611 -4.43 29.21 1.14
C VAL A 611 -4.59 27.88 0.40
N VAL A 612 -5.67 27.74 -0.36
CA VAL A 612 -6.01 26.53 -1.13
C VAL A 612 -5.36 26.60 -2.52
N ALA A 613 -4.75 25.50 -2.94
CA ALA A 613 -4.19 25.32 -4.28
C ALA A 613 -5.29 24.92 -5.27
N GLU A 614 -6.05 23.86 -4.94
CA GLU A 614 -7.09 23.30 -5.79
C GLU A 614 -8.19 22.65 -4.93
N VAL A 615 -9.42 22.64 -5.44
CA VAL A 615 -10.55 21.88 -4.88
C VAL A 615 -11.12 20.99 -5.98
N PHE A 616 -11.15 19.69 -5.74
CA PHE A 616 -11.69 18.70 -6.66
C PHE A 616 -13.04 18.20 -6.19
N LEU A 617 -13.98 18.13 -7.11
CA LEU A 617 -15.15 17.26 -7.00
C LEU A 617 -14.72 15.80 -7.19
N ASN A 618 -15.42 14.84 -6.55
CA ASN A 618 -15.04 13.43 -6.62
C ASN A 618 -14.87 12.91 -8.06
N GLU A 619 -15.71 13.33 -9.00
CA GLU A 619 -15.62 12.92 -10.40
C GLU A 619 -14.35 13.42 -11.12
N GLU A 620 -13.73 14.49 -10.62
CA GLU A 620 -12.51 15.08 -11.16
C GLU A 620 -11.26 14.33 -10.70
N LEU A 621 -11.36 13.52 -9.64
CA LEU A 621 -10.26 12.69 -9.13
C LEU A 621 -9.85 11.57 -10.10
N ARG A 622 -10.57 11.38 -11.21
CA ARG A 622 -10.22 10.40 -12.25
C ARG A 622 -8.86 10.69 -12.88
N ASP A 623 -8.44 11.96 -12.90
CA ASP A 623 -7.15 12.38 -13.42
C ASP A 623 -6.66 13.64 -12.68
N VAL A 624 -5.78 13.42 -11.70
CA VAL A 624 -5.06 14.49 -11.00
C VAL A 624 -3.59 14.41 -11.40
N ALA A 625 -3.20 15.26 -12.35
CA ALA A 625 -1.84 15.30 -12.92
C ALA A 625 -1.33 13.94 -13.44
N GLY A 626 -2.22 13.14 -14.06
CA GLY A 626 -1.90 11.82 -14.61
C GLY A 626 -2.12 10.65 -13.65
N THR A 627 -2.75 10.89 -12.48
CA THR A 627 -3.01 9.87 -11.45
C THR A 627 -4.53 9.66 -11.26
N ASP A 628 -4.97 8.41 -11.14
CA ASP A 628 -6.39 8.05 -10.93
C ASP A 628 -6.70 7.82 -9.44
N ALA A 629 -7.25 8.83 -8.79
CA ALA A 629 -7.65 8.83 -7.38
C ALA A 629 -9.18 8.74 -7.19
N LEU A 630 -9.92 8.28 -8.22
CA LEU A 630 -11.36 8.10 -8.13
C LEU A 630 -11.72 6.65 -7.78
N HIS A 631 -11.92 6.40 -6.49
CA HIS A 631 -12.43 5.15 -5.96
C HIS A 631 -13.96 5.22 -5.74
N PRO A 632 -14.74 4.19 -6.12
CA PRO A 632 -16.21 4.23 -6.06
C PRO A 632 -16.83 4.47 -4.68
N SER A 633 -16.16 4.07 -3.60
CA SER A 633 -16.67 4.15 -2.22
C SER A 633 -15.72 4.83 -1.23
N ARG A 634 -14.52 5.25 -1.64
CA ARG A 634 -13.46 5.69 -0.71
C ARG A 634 -12.96 7.11 -0.96
N SER A 635 -13.19 7.66 -2.15
CA SER A 635 -12.89 9.06 -2.43
C SER A 635 -13.86 9.99 -1.70
N GLY A 636 -13.36 11.11 -1.17
CA GLY A 636 -14.20 12.16 -0.61
C GLY A 636 -15.11 12.80 -1.67
N ASP A 637 -16.26 13.33 -1.26
CA ASP A 637 -17.20 14.04 -2.14
C ASP A 637 -16.61 15.36 -2.68
N VAL A 638 -15.77 15.99 -1.87
CA VAL A 638 -14.94 17.15 -2.20
C VAL A 638 -13.54 16.91 -1.62
N VAL A 639 -12.49 17.11 -2.41
CA VAL A 639 -11.10 16.98 -1.97
C VAL A 639 -10.41 18.33 -2.10
N VAL A 640 -9.75 18.78 -1.04
CA VAL A 640 -9.10 20.09 -0.96
C VAL A 640 -7.60 19.90 -0.83
N VAL A 641 -6.83 20.62 -1.64
CA VAL A 641 -5.37 20.64 -1.60
C VAL A 641 -4.89 22.04 -1.25
N LEU A 642 -4.01 22.16 -0.26
CA LEU A 642 -3.46 23.46 0.17
C LEU A 642 -2.23 23.87 -0.67
N ASN A 643 -1.88 25.16 -0.66
CA ASN A 643 -0.57 25.63 -1.13
C ASN A 643 0.47 25.48 0.00
N PRO A 644 1.75 25.19 -0.29
CA PRO A 644 2.81 25.42 0.69
C PRO A 644 2.83 26.92 1.09
N PRO A 645 3.04 27.26 2.38
CA PRO A 645 3.45 26.37 3.48
C PRO A 645 2.30 25.93 4.41
N TYR A 646 1.07 25.81 3.89
CA TYR A 646 -0.11 25.40 4.65
C TYR A 646 -0.31 23.88 4.65
N GLN A 647 -0.88 23.33 5.74
CA GLN A 647 -1.12 21.88 5.94
C GLN A 647 -2.23 21.60 6.99
N PHE A 648 -2.76 20.37 7.08
CA PHE A 648 -3.89 20.01 7.95
C PHE A 648 -3.56 19.20 9.23
N ASP A 649 -2.40 18.56 9.31
CA ASP A 649 -2.00 17.63 10.38
C ASP A 649 -1.68 18.28 11.73
N ALA A 650 -1.31 19.56 11.78
CA ALA A 650 -0.96 20.19 13.05
C ALA A 650 -2.14 20.78 13.82
N ALA A 651 -1.92 20.98 15.12
CA ALA A 651 -2.90 21.55 16.02
C ALA A 651 -3.33 22.97 15.62
N THR A 652 -4.63 23.24 15.73
CA THR A 652 -5.25 24.52 15.42
C THR A 652 -6.21 24.92 16.55
N PRO A 653 -5.71 25.42 17.70
CA PRO A 653 -6.48 25.56 18.94
C PRO A 653 -7.60 26.63 18.87
N GLY A 654 -8.70 26.34 18.16
CA GLY A 654 -9.84 27.23 17.96
C GLY A 654 -9.61 28.33 16.92
N GLU A 655 -8.62 28.17 16.05
CA GLU A 655 -8.30 29.10 14.95
C GLU A 655 -8.40 28.37 13.61
N VAL A 656 -8.85 29.06 12.56
CA VAL A 656 -8.89 28.49 11.19
C VAL A 656 -7.48 28.31 10.63
N ILE A 657 -6.55 29.21 10.95
CA ILE A 657 -5.14 29.12 10.57
C ILE A 657 -4.31 29.41 11.82
N ALA A 658 -3.37 28.52 12.16
CA ALA A 658 -2.47 28.66 13.31
C ALA A 658 -1.03 28.33 12.92
N PRO A 659 -0.01 28.85 13.63
CA PRO A 659 1.37 28.37 13.50
C PRO A 659 1.44 26.85 13.72
N SER A 660 2.23 26.17 12.90
CA SER A 660 2.53 24.75 13.05
C SER A 660 3.92 24.55 13.67
N GLN A 661 4.12 23.40 14.30
CA GLN A 661 5.45 22.89 14.67
C GLN A 661 5.92 21.76 13.74
N PHE A 662 5.13 21.43 12.71
CA PHE A 662 5.61 20.71 11.54
C PHE A 662 6.19 21.74 10.57
N PHE A 663 7.47 21.55 10.25
CA PHE A 663 8.26 22.42 9.39
C PHE A 663 8.40 21.89 7.95
N GLY A 664 8.05 20.63 7.70
CA GLY A 664 7.98 20.03 6.37
C GLY A 664 6.70 19.22 6.21
N GLN A 665 6.20 19.12 4.98
CA GLN A 665 4.99 18.37 4.68
C GLN A 665 4.95 17.87 3.24
N HIS A 666 4.12 16.85 3.01
CA HIS A 666 3.79 16.25 1.73
C HIS A 666 2.26 16.25 1.51
N GLY A 667 1.76 15.50 0.53
CA GLY A 667 0.33 15.49 0.20
C GLY A 667 -0.17 16.70 -0.58
N TYR A 668 0.72 17.44 -1.24
CA TYR A 668 0.37 18.52 -2.19
C TYR A 668 0.01 17.94 -3.58
N LEU A 669 -0.16 18.80 -4.60
CA LEU A 669 -0.26 18.30 -5.98
C LEU A 669 1.01 17.52 -6.37
N PRO A 670 0.89 16.35 -7.03
CA PRO A 670 2.02 15.43 -7.19
C PRO A 670 3.11 15.96 -8.13
N ASP A 671 2.76 16.88 -9.03
CA ASP A 671 3.67 17.54 -9.98
C ASP A 671 4.26 18.87 -9.44
N LEU A 672 4.02 19.20 -8.17
CA LEU A 672 4.49 20.45 -7.57
C LEU A 672 6.02 20.46 -7.39
N LEU A 673 6.69 21.35 -8.12
CA LEU A 673 8.14 21.50 -8.13
C LEU A 673 8.55 22.99 -8.10
N ASN A 674 9.34 23.38 -7.09
CA ASN A 674 10.01 24.68 -7.01
C ASN A 674 11.26 24.57 -6.11
N LEU A 675 12.39 24.17 -6.69
CA LEU A 675 13.64 23.94 -5.94
C LEU A 675 14.21 25.19 -5.28
N ASP A 676 13.98 26.39 -5.85
CA ASP A 676 14.42 27.66 -5.26
C ASP A 676 13.71 27.94 -3.91
N ALA A 677 12.48 27.43 -3.75
CA ALA A 677 11.72 27.47 -2.51
C ALA A 677 11.79 26.17 -1.71
N ASN A 678 12.72 25.28 -2.04
CA ASN A 678 12.91 23.96 -1.43
C ASN A 678 11.68 23.04 -1.52
N ILE A 679 10.92 23.11 -2.61
CA ILE A 679 9.71 22.29 -2.85
C ILE A 679 10.00 21.28 -3.96
N ASN A 680 9.77 19.99 -3.68
CA ASN A 680 9.79 18.93 -4.69
C ASN A 680 8.88 17.79 -4.25
N MET A 681 7.71 17.63 -4.88
CA MET A 681 6.78 16.52 -4.61
C MET A 681 7.14 15.22 -5.33
N TYR A 682 8.09 15.25 -6.26
CA TYR A 682 8.61 14.05 -6.89
C TYR A 682 9.42 13.24 -5.88
N ALA A 683 9.23 11.93 -5.91
CA ALA A 683 10.03 10.99 -5.15
C ALA A 683 11.36 10.69 -5.85
N ALA A 684 12.40 10.35 -5.11
CA ALA A 684 13.65 9.85 -5.67
C ALA A 684 13.45 8.60 -6.55
N PHE A 685 14.29 8.41 -7.57
CA PHE A 685 14.38 7.14 -8.30
C PHE A 685 15.77 6.90 -8.91
N LEU A 686 16.39 5.82 -8.48
CA LEU A 686 17.63 5.28 -9.05
C LEU A 686 17.49 3.76 -9.21
N ALA A 687 18.03 3.23 -10.30
CA ALA A 687 18.07 1.80 -10.59
C ALA A 687 19.46 1.38 -11.03
N ALA A 688 19.98 0.26 -10.52
CA ALA A 688 21.22 -0.34 -11.03
C ALA A 688 21.22 -1.86 -10.81
N GLY A 689 22.04 -2.58 -11.57
CA GLY A 689 22.13 -4.03 -11.45
C GLY A 689 22.44 -4.72 -12.78
N PRO A 690 22.53 -6.06 -12.79
CA PRO A 690 22.89 -6.83 -13.97
C PRO A 690 21.86 -6.73 -15.11
N GLY A 691 20.58 -6.59 -14.79
CA GLY A 691 19.48 -6.41 -15.74
C GLY A 691 19.22 -4.95 -16.14
N ILE A 692 19.88 -3.99 -15.48
CA ILE A 692 19.68 -2.56 -15.68
C ILE A 692 20.73 -2.00 -16.64
N ALA A 693 20.30 -1.11 -17.53
CA ALA A 693 21.17 -0.39 -18.45
C ALA A 693 22.14 0.51 -17.67
N GLN A 694 23.33 0.72 -18.24
CA GLN A 694 24.24 1.74 -17.76
C GLN A 694 24.01 3.00 -18.59
N GLY A 695 23.40 4.01 -17.97
CA GLY A 695 23.02 5.26 -18.65
C GLY A 695 23.71 6.48 -18.05
N GLU A 696 24.14 7.42 -18.89
CA GLU A 696 24.57 8.76 -18.44
C GLU A 696 23.43 9.79 -18.47
N THR A 697 22.28 9.46 -19.09
CA THR A 697 21.17 10.40 -19.27
C THR A 697 19.99 10.02 -18.39
N PRO A 698 19.57 10.89 -17.46
CA PRO A 698 18.37 10.67 -16.67
C PRO A 698 17.10 10.50 -17.54
N LEU A 699 16.19 9.65 -17.10
CA LEU A 699 14.95 9.34 -17.82
C LEU A 699 13.80 10.25 -17.37
N PRO A 700 13.07 10.87 -18.31
CA PRO A 700 11.90 11.68 -17.99
C PRO A 700 10.64 10.81 -17.81
N GLY A 701 9.67 11.33 -17.08
CA GLY A 701 8.28 10.82 -17.12
C GLY A 701 8.03 9.48 -16.43
N ILE A 702 8.94 9.02 -15.57
CA ILE A 702 8.74 7.80 -14.78
C ILE A 702 7.60 8.05 -13.77
N GLN A 703 6.68 7.10 -13.66
CA GLN A 703 5.59 7.10 -12.68
C GLN A 703 5.81 5.98 -11.66
N ALA A 704 5.36 6.18 -10.42
CA ALA A 704 5.48 5.18 -9.37
C ALA A 704 4.82 3.83 -9.70
N ILE A 705 3.73 3.86 -10.48
CA ILE A 705 3.03 2.64 -10.93
C ILE A 705 3.88 1.77 -11.86
N ASP A 706 4.90 2.31 -12.53
CA ASP A 706 5.74 1.58 -13.48
C ASP A 706 6.71 0.63 -12.78
N LEU A 707 6.98 0.86 -11.49
CA LEU A 707 8.04 0.17 -10.77
C LEU A 707 7.71 -1.30 -10.50
N ALA A 708 6.52 -1.61 -9.96
CA ALA A 708 6.11 -2.99 -9.69
C ALA A 708 6.08 -3.89 -10.95
N PRO A 709 5.45 -3.51 -12.08
CA PRO A 709 5.49 -4.33 -13.29
C PRO A 709 6.90 -4.44 -13.88
N THR A 710 7.73 -3.39 -13.80
CA THR A 710 9.13 -3.46 -14.25
C THR A 710 9.96 -4.39 -13.36
N ALA A 711 9.76 -4.35 -12.04
CA ALA A 711 10.44 -5.24 -11.10
C ALA A 711 10.00 -6.70 -11.31
N ALA A 712 8.71 -6.96 -11.52
CA ALA A 712 8.19 -8.28 -11.86
C ALA A 712 8.83 -8.82 -13.15
N PHE A 713 8.95 -7.97 -14.17
CA PHE A 713 9.62 -8.31 -15.42
C PHE A 713 11.11 -8.66 -15.22
N LEU A 714 11.82 -7.90 -14.38
CA LEU A 714 13.22 -8.18 -14.03
C LEU A 714 13.39 -9.46 -13.20
N LEU A 715 12.42 -9.80 -12.37
CA LEU A 715 12.36 -11.04 -11.58
C LEU A 715 11.92 -12.27 -12.39
N ASP A 716 11.47 -12.08 -13.64
CA ASP A 716 10.85 -13.11 -14.48
C ASP A 716 9.62 -13.77 -13.80
N VAL A 717 8.78 -12.96 -13.16
CA VAL A 717 7.52 -13.38 -12.56
C VAL A 717 6.34 -12.65 -13.21
N PRO A 718 5.12 -13.22 -13.17
CA PRO A 718 3.92 -12.46 -13.51
C PRO A 718 3.83 -11.20 -12.65
N GLY A 719 3.42 -10.08 -13.24
CA GLY A 719 3.15 -8.86 -12.48
C GLY A 719 1.93 -8.98 -11.55
N PRO A 720 1.73 -8.01 -10.66
CA PRO A 720 0.51 -7.93 -9.86
C PRO A 720 -0.73 -7.88 -10.75
N HIS A 721 -1.80 -8.57 -10.35
CA HIS A 721 -2.99 -8.76 -11.21
C HIS A 721 -3.65 -7.45 -11.67
N GLN A 722 -3.64 -6.41 -10.83
CA GLN A 722 -4.26 -5.10 -11.11
C GLN A 722 -3.24 -4.02 -11.50
N ALA A 723 -1.98 -4.39 -11.77
CA ALA A 723 -0.96 -3.42 -12.18
C ALA A 723 -1.39 -2.69 -13.47
N ARG A 724 -1.24 -1.37 -13.46
CA ARG A 724 -1.55 -0.48 -14.59
C ARG A 724 -0.31 0.20 -15.18
N GLY A 725 0.81 0.23 -14.45
CA GLY A 725 2.05 0.83 -14.92
C GLY A 725 2.68 0.10 -16.10
N GLU A 726 3.54 0.81 -16.82
CA GLU A 726 4.29 0.28 -17.94
C GLU A 726 5.55 -0.44 -17.48
N ILE A 727 6.02 -1.37 -18.31
CA ILE A 727 7.38 -1.91 -18.15
C ILE A 727 8.34 -0.89 -18.75
N LEU A 728 9.24 -0.37 -17.93
CA LEU A 728 10.25 0.62 -18.34
C LEU A 728 11.35 -0.05 -19.17
N TYR A 729 11.09 -0.39 -20.43
CA TYR A 729 12.07 -1.07 -21.28
C TYR A 729 13.37 -0.26 -21.43
N ASP A 730 13.31 1.06 -21.36
CA ASP A 730 14.48 1.94 -21.49
C ASP A 730 15.49 1.82 -20.34
N ILE A 731 15.07 1.34 -19.16
CA ILE A 731 16.02 1.05 -18.06
C ILE A 731 16.67 -0.32 -18.20
N LEU A 732 16.24 -1.17 -19.11
CA LEU A 732 16.72 -2.55 -19.21
C LEU A 732 18.00 -2.62 -20.05
N ALA A 733 18.96 -3.43 -19.61
CA ALA A 733 20.25 -3.60 -20.31
C ALA A 733 20.10 -4.06 -21.78
N ASN A 734 19.02 -4.79 -22.09
CA ASN A 734 18.68 -5.26 -23.43
C ASN A 734 17.41 -4.62 -24.00
N GLY A 735 16.90 -3.55 -23.39
CA GLY A 735 15.60 -2.94 -23.73
C GLY A 735 15.42 -2.64 -25.22
N GLY A 736 16.46 -2.13 -25.88
CA GLY A 736 16.43 -1.84 -27.32
C GLY A 736 16.21 -3.06 -28.24
N GLN A 737 16.37 -4.28 -27.73
CA GLN A 737 16.11 -5.55 -28.43
C GLN A 737 14.67 -6.05 -28.23
N LEU A 738 13.91 -5.43 -27.34
CA LEU A 738 12.54 -5.81 -27.01
C LEU A 738 11.54 -4.96 -27.78
N ARG A 739 10.39 -5.56 -28.08
CA ARG A 739 9.22 -4.90 -28.67
C ARG A 739 7.99 -5.38 -27.91
N GLN A 740 7.09 -4.47 -27.61
CA GLN A 740 5.89 -4.76 -26.83
C GLN A 740 4.70 -4.95 -27.76
N VAL A 741 3.99 -6.07 -27.64
CA VAL A 741 2.70 -6.24 -28.33
C VAL A 741 1.61 -6.23 -27.27
N THR A 742 0.76 -5.21 -27.28
CA THR A 742 -0.34 -5.09 -26.32
C THR A 742 -1.59 -5.76 -26.87
N ILE A 743 -2.11 -6.76 -26.18
CA ILE A 743 -3.34 -7.47 -26.55
C ILE A 743 -4.41 -7.11 -25.53
N LEU A 744 -5.47 -6.44 -25.97
CA LEU A 744 -6.64 -6.12 -25.17
C LEU A 744 -7.73 -7.14 -25.50
N ASN A 745 -7.97 -8.07 -24.58
CA ASN A 745 -8.92 -9.15 -24.78
C ASN A 745 -10.20 -8.95 -23.97
N VAL A 746 -11.33 -9.39 -24.52
CA VAL A 746 -12.54 -9.71 -23.76
C VAL A 746 -13.04 -11.09 -24.18
N THR A 747 -13.54 -11.86 -23.23
CA THR A 747 -14.25 -13.12 -23.48
C THR A 747 -15.67 -12.99 -22.92
N ASP A 748 -16.61 -13.78 -23.43
CA ASP A 748 -17.98 -13.86 -22.90
C ASP A 748 -18.68 -12.49 -22.78
N PHE A 749 -18.39 -11.59 -23.72
CA PHE A 749 -19.00 -10.26 -23.74
C PHE A 749 -20.52 -10.34 -23.85
N HIS A 750 -21.07 -11.38 -24.50
CA HIS A 750 -22.50 -11.73 -24.54
C HIS A 750 -23.44 -10.57 -24.93
N GLY A 751 -22.94 -9.56 -25.64
CA GLY A 751 -23.68 -8.34 -25.90
C GLY A 751 -24.13 -7.59 -24.64
N GLN A 752 -23.39 -7.70 -23.53
CA GLN A 752 -23.61 -6.94 -22.30
C GLN A 752 -23.20 -5.48 -22.50
N ILE A 753 -23.98 -4.75 -23.29
CA ILE A 753 -23.71 -3.37 -23.70
C ILE A 753 -23.92 -2.38 -22.54
N VAL A 754 -24.86 -2.69 -21.64
CA VAL A 754 -25.18 -1.88 -20.46
C VAL A 754 -24.37 -2.35 -19.25
N PRO A 755 -23.98 -1.44 -18.33
CA PRO A 755 -23.28 -1.85 -17.12
C PRO A 755 -24.15 -2.74 -16.22
N LEU A 756 -23.49 -3.56 -15.43
CA LEU A 756 -24.04 -4.23 -14.25
C LEU A 756 -23.79 -3.37 -13.00
N PHE A 757 -24.16 -3.87 -11.82
CA PHE A 757 -23.89 -3.20 -10.55
C PHE A 757 -23.12 -4.12 -9.61
N ALA A 758 -22.09 -3.60 -8.94
CA ALA A 758 -21.31 -4.29 -7.92
C ALA A 758 -21.00 -3.32 -6.76
N SER A 759 -20.69 -3.85 -5.58
CA SER A 759 -20.14 -3.09 -4.47
C SER A 759 -18.62 -3.07 -4.52
N ALA A 760 -18.00 -2.00 -4.03
CA ALA A 760 -16.54 -1.81 -4.10
C ALA A 760 -15.89 -2.32 -2.81
N ASP A 761 -16.59 -2.11 -1.70
CA ASP A 761 -16.31 -2.72 -0.41
C ASP A 761 -17.36 -3.80 -0.12
N ASP A 762 -16.98 -4.77 0.72
CA ASP A 762 -17.89 -5.73 1.34
C ASP A 762 -17.86 -5.51 2.85
N LEU A 763 -18.62 -4.52 3.29
CA LEU A 763 -18.77 -4.18 4.69
C LEU A 763 -19.68 -5.23 5.35
N GLU A 764 -19.13 -6.01 6.28
CA GLU A 764 -19.81 -7.16 6.90
C GLU A 764 -20.78 -6.77 8.05
N ASP A 765 -20.69 -5.54 8.56
CA ASP A 765 -21.46 -5.09 9.72
C ASP A 765 -22.97 -5.00 9.43
N GLU A 766 -23.80 -5.41 10.41
CA GLU A 766 -25.27 -5.53 10.26
C GLU A 766 -25.98 -4.21 9.87
N ASN A 767 -25.34 -3.06 10.08
CA ASN A 767 -25.87 -1.73 9.77
C ASN A 767 -25.13 -1.02 8.64
N ALA A 768 -24.13 -1.65 8.02
CA ALA A 768 -23.42 -1.06 6.89
C ALA A 768 -24.29 -1.04 5.63
N ASN A 769 -23.99 -0.10 4.73
CA ASN A 769 -24.62 0.01 3.42
C ASN A 769 -23.58 -0.15 2.31
N ASN A 770 -23.57 -1.31 1.67
CA ASN A 770 -22.66 -1.56 0.54
C ASN A 770 -23.16 -0.83 -0.72
N ALA A 771 -22.66 0.39 -0.93
CA ALA A 771 -23.00 1.20 -2.09
C ALA A 771 -22.65 0.46 -3.39
N SER A 772 -23.65 0.30 -4.27
CA SER A 772 -23.46 -0.35 -5.57
C SER A 772 -23.19 0.67 -6.67
N PHE A 773 -22.21 0.42 -7.52
CA PHE A 773 -21.83 1.27 -8.64
C PHE A 773 -21.87 0.51 -9.97
N ALA A 774 -21.98 1.26 -11.06
CA ALA A 774 -22.05 0.71 -12.40
C ALA A 774 -20.70 0.10 -12.81
N VAL A 775 -20.68 -1.17 -13.20
CA VAL A 775 -19.48 -1.90 -13.64
C VAL A 775 -19.65 -2.48 -15.04
N GLY A 776 -18.57 -2.44 -15.83
CA GLY A 776 -18.55 -3.00 -17.18
C GLY A 776 -19.46 -2.27 -18.17
N GLY A 777 -19.96 -3.00 -19.16
CA GLY A 777 -20.68 -2.43 -20.29
C GLY A 777 -19.75 -1.82 -21.35
N ALA A 778 -20.31 -1.53 -22.53
CA ALA A 778 -19.52 -1.09 -23.68
C ALA A 778 -18.88 0.30 -23.49
N GLN A 779 -19.49 1.18 -22.68
CA GLN A 779 -18.92 2.49 -22.39
C GLN A 779 -17.63 2.38 -21.57
N ALA A 780 -17.65 1.60 -20.48
CA ALA A 780 -16.47 1.37 -19.65
C ALA A 780 -15.38 0.66 -20.45
N LEU A 781 -15.74 -0.42 -21.18
CA LEU A 781 -14.79 -1.19 -21.98
C LEU A 781 -14.08 -0.33 -23.02
N LYS A 782 -14.82 0.53 -23.75
CA LYS A 782 -14.23 1.44 -24.74
C LYS A 782 -13.27 2.45 -24.11
N ALA A 783 -13.64 3.03 -22.97
CA ALA A 783 -12.81 4.01 -22.28
C ALA A 783 -11.47 3.38 -21.86
N TRP A 784 -11.53 2.19 -21.27
CA TRP A 784 -10.38 1.40 -20.87
C TRP A 784 -9.48 1.01 -22.04
N PHE A 785 -10.06 0.46 -23.12
CA PHE A 785 -9.27 0.10 -24.30
C PHE A 785 -8.63 1.32 -24.96
N ASN A 786 -9.29 2.47 -24.94
CA ASN A 786 -8.71 3.71 -25.44
C ASN A 786 -7.53 4.19 -24.58
N ALA A 787 -7.62 4.07 -23.26
CA ALA A 787 -6.52 4.42 -22.36
C ALA A 787 -5.28 3.56 -22.64
N TYR A 788 -5.43 2.22 -22.66
CA TYR A 788 -4.31 1.32 -22.93
C TYR A 788 -3.74 1.44 -24.35
N ARG A 789 -4.58 1.72 -25.36
CA ARG A 789 -4.10 2.03 -26.72
C ARG A 789 -3.25 3.29 -26.79
N ALA A 790 -3.56 4.30 -25.98
CA ALA A 790 -2.85 5.57 -26.01
C ALA A 790 -1.42 5.45 -25.49
N VAL A 791 -1.18 4.45 -24.64
CA VAL A 791 0.11 4.22 -23.96
C VAL A 791 0.89 3.01 -24.51
N ALA A 792 0.31 2.22 -25.42
CA ALA A 792 1.01 1.08 -26.03
C ALA A 792 2.09 1.53 -27.04
N PRO A 793 3.39 1.39 -26.75
CA PRO A 793 4.47 2.04 -27.51
C PRO A 793 4.61 1.53 -28.95
N ASP A 794 4.40 0.23 -29.17
CA ASP A 794 4.43 -0.39 -30.50
C ASP A 794 3.04 -0.71 -31.08
N GLY A 795 1.98 -0.24 -30.41
CA GLY A 795 0.58 -0.45 -30.79
C GLY A 795 -0.12 -1.54 -29.97
N ALA A 796 -1.45 -1.61 -30.15
CA ALA A 796 -2.31 -2.57 -29.47
C ALA A 796 -3.31 -3.20 -30.44
N ILE A 797 -3.76 -4.40 -30.11
CA ILE A 797 -4.83 -5.12 -30.81
C ILE A 797 -5.97 -5.43 -29.85
N VAL A 798 -7.20 -5.31 -30.32
CA VAL A 798 -8.40 -5.62 -29.55
C VAL A 798 -9.04 -6.88 -30.10
N ILE A 799 -9.12 -7.92 -29.27
CA ILE A 799 -9.67 -9.21 -29.66
C ILE A 799 -10.83 -9.62 -28.75
N ALA A 800 -11.77 -10.37 -29.30
CA ALA A 800 -12.77 -11.12 -28.53
C ALA A 800 -12.47 -12.62 -28.65
N ALA A 801 -12.43 -13.34 -27.53
CA ALA A 801 -12.20 -14.78 -27.51
C ALA A 801 -13.48 -15.60 -27.83
N GLY A 802 -14.42 -15.06 -28.60
CA GLY A 802 -15.70 -15.70 -28.90
C GLY A 802 -16.79 -15.38 -27.86
N ASP A 803 -18.01 -15.84 -28.13
CA ASP A 803 -19.22 -15.57 -27.34
C ASP A 803 -19.45 -14.08 -27.04
N ALA A 804 -19.03 -13.23 -27.98
CA ALA A 804 -19.23 -11.78 -27.90
C ALA A 804 -20.71 -11.35 -28.06
N ILE A 805 -21.56 -12.24 -28.56
CA ILE A 805 -22.99 -12.04 -28.83
C ILE A 805 -23.83 -13.20 -28.26
N GLY A 806 -25.15 -13.04 -28.22
CA GLY A 806 -26.09 -14.09 -27.80
C GLY A 806 -26.32 -14.15 -26.28
N ALA A 807 -26.65 -15.34 -25.77
CA ALA A 807 -26.94 -15.59 -24.35
C ALA A 807 -28.11 -14.78 -23.77
N THR A 808 -27.91 -14.22 -22.56
CA THR A 808 -28.98 -13.76 -21.66
C THR A 808 -29.30 -12.26 -21.74
N PRO A 809 -28.40 -11.31 -22.08
CA PRO A 809 -28.72 -9.89 -22.04
C PRO A 809 -29.94 -9.52 -22.92
N PRO A 810 -31.05 -9.02 -22.32
CA PRO A 810 -32.28 -8.79 -23.06
C PRO A 810 -32.14 -7.80 -24.22
N ILE A 811 -31.23 -6.83 -24.08
CA ILE A 811 -30.99 -5.81 -25.10
C ILE A 811 -30.34 -6.40 -26.35
N SER A 812 -29.35 -7.29 -26.21
CA SER A 812 -28.69 -7.93 -27.36
C SER A 812 -29.67 -8.86 -28.08
N ASN A 813 -30.25 -9.80 -27.34
CA ASN A 813 -31.11 -10.84 -27.90
C ASN A 813 -32.38 -10.26 -28.57
N TYR A 814 -33.03 -9.26 -27.96
CA TYR A 814 -34.24 -8.64 -28.53
C TYR A 814 -33.99 -8.00 -29.91
N PHE A 815 -32.80 -7.43 -30.12
CA PHE A 815 -32.39 -6.81 -31.37
C PHE A 815 -31.51 -7.72 -32.23
N GLN A 816 -31.58 -9.04 -32.02
CA GLN A 816 -30.87 -10.05 -32.81
C GLN A 816 -29.36 -9.84 -32.86
N ASP A 817 -28.78 -9.40 -31.74
CA ASP A 817 -27.34 -9.17 -31.53
C ASP A 817 -26.70 -8.08 -32.40
N LEU A 818 -27.47 -7.42 -33.28
CA LEU A 818 -26.98 -6.34 -34.13
C LEU A 818 -26.34 -5.20 -33.32
N PRO A 819 -26.94 -4.72 -32.20
CA PRO A 819 -26.32 -3.65 -31.42
C PRO A 819 -24.98 -4.05 -30.79
N ALA A 820 -24.77 -5.33 -30.48
CA ALA A 820 -23.50 -5.79 -29.91
C ALA A 820 -22.36 -5.63 -30.92
N ILE A 821 -22.59 -6.04 -32.17
CA ILE A 821 -21.62 -5.86 -33.27
C ILE A 821 -21.39 -4.39 -33.59
N GLU A 822 -22.45 -3.57 -33.62
CA GLU A 822 -22.32 -2.12 -33.82
C GLU A 822 -21.44 -1.49 -32.71
N MET A 823 -21.60 -1.92 -31.46
CA MET A 823 -20.76 -1.45 -30.35
C MET A 823 -19.32 -1.98 -30.44
N MET A 824 -19.10 -3.23 -30.86
CA MET A 824 -17.76 -3.76 -31.11
C MET A 824 -17.04 -2.99 -32.22
N ASN A 825 -17.74 -2.62 -33.30
CA ASN A 825 -17.18 -1.74 -34.34
C ASN A 825 -16.80 -0.35 -33.77
N LEU A 826 -17.64 0.22 -32.90
CA LEU A 826 -17.35 1.51 -32.24
C LEU A 826 -16.20 1.43 -31.22
N ILE A 827 -16.04 0.30 -30.55
CA ILE A 827 -14.87 0.00 -29.69
C ILE A 827 -13.63 -0.19 -30.56
N GLY A 828 -13.79 -0.71 -31.78
CA GLY A 828 -12.73 -0.96 -32.74
C GLY A 828 -12.08 -2.32 -32.53
N PHE A 829 -12.86 -3.39 -32.41
CA PHE A 829 -12.30 -4.74 -32.40
C PHE A 829 -11.54 -5.04 -33.70
N ASP A 830 -10.45 -5.79 -33.59
CA ASP A 830 -9.57 -6.19 -34.69
C ASP A 830 -9.78 -7.64 -35.12
N ALA A 831 -10.29 -8.50 -34.22
CA ALA A 831 -10.70 -9.88 -34.51
C ALA A 831 -11.66 -10.42 -33.43
N ASP A 832 -12.45 -11.42 -33.79
CA ASP A 832 -13.25 -12.22 -32.85
C ASP A 832 -13.11 -13.71 -33.18
N ALA A 833 -13.01 -14.57 -32.17
CA ALA A 833 -13.13 -16.01 -32.36
C ALA A 833 -14.61 -16.42 -32.46
N LEU A 834 -14.87 -17.69 -32.76
CA LEU A 834 -16.24 -18.21 -32.80
C LEU A 834 -16.48 -19.11 -31.58
N GLY A 835 -17.45 -18.75 -30.73
CA GLY A 835 -17.98 -19.60 -29.67
C GLY A 835 -19.36 -20.18 -30.00
N ASN A 836 -20.01 -20.83 -29.03
CA ASN A 836 -21.33 -21.42 -29.23
C ASN A 836 -22.43 -20.38 -29.46
N HIS A 837 -22.39 -19.25 -28.75
CA HIS A 837 -23.47 -18.26 -28.82
C HIS A 837 -23.51 -17.52 -30.17
N ASN A 838 -22.41 -17.50 -30.93
CA ASN A 838 -22.43 -17.06 -32.33
C ASN A 838 -23.41 -17.88 -33.21
N PHE A 839 -23.79 -19.09 -32.79
CA PHE A 839 -24.70 -19.98 -33.51
C PHE A 839 -26.10 -20.08 -32.90
N ASP A 840 -26.48 -19.22 -31.93
CA ASP A 840 -27.79 -19.26 -31.27
C ASP A 840 -28.96 -19.14 -32.24
N ILE A 841 -28.84 -18.27 -33.26
CA ILE A 841 -29.83 -18.08 -34.34
C ILE A 841 -29.55 -19.03 -35.52
N GLY A 842 -28.31 -19.49 -35.67
CA GLY A 842 -27.84 -20.45 -36.67
C GLY A 842 -26.84 -19.86 -37.68
N TRP A 843 -26.08 -20.73 -38.34
CA TRP A 843 -24.97 -20.38 -39.23
C TRP A 843 -25.37 -19.44 -40.39
N GLU A 844 -26.58 -19.56 -40.93
CA GLU A 844 -27.07 -18.69 -42.01
C GLU A 844 -27.17 -17.23 -41.55
N PHE A 845 -27.58 -17.01 -40.31
CA PHE A 845 -27.65 -15.67 -39.73
C PHE A 845 -26.25 -15.17 -39.36
N MET A 846 -25.43 -16.03 -38.75
CA MET A 846 -24.06 -15.70 -38.38
C MET A 846 -23.26 -15.22 -39.60
N PHE A 847 -23.17 -16.02 -40.67
CA PHE A 847 -22.34 -15.67 -41.83
C PHE A 847 -23.08 -14.82 -42.88
N GLY A 848 -24.41 -14.76 -42.85
CA GLY A 848 -25.21 -13.97 -43.78
C GLY A 848 -25.60 -12.58 -43.28
N THR A 849 -25.54 -12.33 -41.96
CA THR A 849 -25.96 -11.05 -41.33
C THR A 849 -24.92 -10.50 -40.37
N ILE A 850 -24.45 -11.30 -39.40
CA ILE A 850 -23.51 -10.85 -38.36
C ILE A 850 -22.11 -10.59 -38.93
N ALA A 851 -21.49 -11.57 -39.57
CA ALA A 851 -20.15 -11.42 -40.15
C ALA A 851 -20.04 -10.29 -41.20
N PRO A 852 -21.06 -10.06 -42.06
CA PRO A 852 -21.08 -8.89 -42.94
C PRO A 852 -21.25 -7.52 -42.25
N LEU A 853 -21.74 -7.49 -41.00
CA LEU A 853 -21.92 -6.27 -40.20
C LEU A 853 -20.64 -5.90 -39.42
N ALA A 854 -19.84 -6.89 -39.04
CA ALA A 854 -18.57 -6.69 -38.34
C ALA A 854 -17.54 -6.00 -39.23
N GLU A 855 -16.79 -5.04 -38.67
CA GLU A 855 -15.63 -4.40 -39.31
C GLU A 855 -14.33 -5.19 -39.09
N PHE A 856 -14.42 -6.34 -38.42
CA PHE A 856 -13.33 -7.25 -38.09
C PHE A 856 -13.58 -8.68 -38.63
N PRO A 857 -12.52 -9.47 -38.84
CA PRO A 857 -12.64 -10.89 -39.19
C PRO A 857 -13.07 -11.76 -38.00
N TYR A 858 -13.89 -12.77 -38.31
CA TYR A 858 -14.09 -13.93 -37.44
C TYR A 858 -13.03 -15.00 -37.71
N LEU A 859 -12.44 -15.58 -36.66
CA LEU A 859 -11.38 -16.57 -36.75
C LEU A 859 -11.75 -17.92 -36.11
N SER A 860 -11.52 -19.03 -36.80
CA SER A 860 -11.64 -20.40 -36.28
C SER A 860 -10.92 -21.41 -37.17
N ALA A 861 -9.85 -22.02 -36.64
CA ALA A 861 -9.07 -23.06 -37.32
C ALA A 861 -9.74 -24.44 -37.27
N ASN A 862 -10.62 -24.69 -36.30
CA ASN A 862 -11.25 -25.99 -36.10
C ASN A 862 -12.73 -26.06 -36.52
N LEU A 863 -13.29 -25.01 -37.12
CA LEU A 863 -14.60 -25.07 -37.79
C LEU A 863 -14.43 -25.51 -39.25
N VAL A 864 -14.78 -26.77 -39.53
CA VAL A 864 -14.56 -27.41 -40.84
C VAL A 864 -15.87 -27.88 -41.47
N THR A 865 -15.90 -28.18 -42.76
CA THR A 865 -17.09 -28.79 -43.38
C THR A 865 -17.20 -30.29 -43.04
N GLU A 866 -18.40 -30.82 -43.16
CA GLU A 866 -18.68 -32.26 -42.97
C GLU A 866 -17.81 -33.19 -43.82
N ASP A 867 -17.47 -32.80 -45.05
CA ASP A 867 -16.59 -33.58 -45.94
C ASP A 867 -15.10 -33.46 -45.60
N GLY A 868 -14.75 -32.69 -44.57
CA GLY A 868 -13.38 -32.46 -44.12
C GLY A 868 -12.57 -31.56 -45.07
N SER A 869 -13.22 -30.93 -46.05
CA SER A 869 -12.60 -29.81 -46.75
C SER A 869 -12.52 -28.60 -45.83
N ASP A 870 -11.53 -27.75 -46.06
CA ASP A 870 -11.37 -26.53 -45.28
C ASP A 870 -12.30 -25.45 -45.88
N PRO A 871 -13.41 -25.06 -45.21
CA PRO A 871 -14.27 -23.98 -45.67
C PRO A 871 -13.56 -22.63 -45.67
N ALA A 872 -12.49 -22.51 -44.88
CA ALA A 872 -11.67 -21.34 -44.70
C ALA A 872 -10.39 -21.39 -45.56
N ALA A 873 -10.30 -22.35 -46.50
CA ALA A 873 -9.15 -22.57 -47.36
C ALA A 873 -8.61 -21.24 -47.90
N PRO A 874 -7.31 -20.96 -47.72
CA PRO A 874 -6.77 -19.62 -47.85
C PRO A 874 -7.05 -19.10 -49.25
N ALA A 875 -7.73 -17.95 -49.33
CA ALA A 875 -7.90 -17.24 -50.58
C ALA A 875 -6.57 -16.60 -51.03
N SER A 876 -5.43 -17.31 -51.03
CA SER A 876 -4.14 -16.86 -51.58
C SER A 876 -3.61 -15.52 -51.04
N THR A 877 -4.24 -14.91 -50.04
CA THR A 877 -3.88 -13.62 -49.47
C THR A 877 -4.05 -13.70 -47.97
N THR A 878 -2.96 -13.49 -47.24
CA THR A 878 -2.98 -13.13 -45.83
C THR A 878 -4.01 -12.02 -45.65
N PRO A 879 -5.05 -12.20 -44.80
CA PRO A 879 -6.01 -11.14 -44.52
C PRO A 879 -5.27 -9.88 -44.09
N VAL A 880 -5.66 -8.72 -44.64
CA VAL A 880 -5.13 -7.44 -44.16
C VAL A 880 -5.81 -7.16 -42.82
N ALA A 881 -5.03 -6.84 -41.79
CA ALA A 881 -5.51 -6.45 -40.48
C ALA A 881 -6.72 -5.49 -40.55
N GLY A 882 -7.77 -5.76 -39.77
CA GLY A 882 -8.98 -4.92 -39.71
C GLY A 882 -9.84 -4.92 -40.97
N THR A 883 -9.74 -5.93 -41.84
CA THR A 883 -10.66 -6.09 -42.98
C THR A 883 -11.58 -7.29 -42.79
N PRO A 884 -12.91 -7.12 -42.92
CA PRO A 884 -13.84 -8.23 -42.91
C PRO A 884 -13.46 -9.25 -43.98
N VAL A 885 -13.42 -10.54 -43.62
CA VAL A 885 -13.11 -11.60 -44.57
C VAL A 885 -14.30 -11.76 -45.52
N ALA A 886 -14.16 -11.19 -46.72
CA ALA A 886 -15.07 -11.44 -47.84
C ALA A 886 -14.77 -12.81 -48.47
N GLY A 887 -15.32 -13.88 -47.89
CA GLY A 887 -15.16 -15.25 -48.36
C GLY A 887 -16.47 -16.05 -48.36
N PRO A 888 -16.54 -17.22 -49.02
CA PRO A 888 -17.75 -18.05 -49.08
C PRO A 888 -18.26 -18.53 -47.71
N ALA A 889 -17.38 -18.56 -46.70
CA ALA A 889 -17.67 -19.06 -45.36
C ALA A 889 -17.85 -17.98 -44.29
N GLY A 890 -17.39 -16.74 -44.52
CA GLY A 890 -17.53 -15.63 -43.54
C GLY A 890 -16.55 -15.63 -42.35
N PHE A 891 -15.50 -16.46 -42.37
CA PHE A 891 -14.43 -16.54 -41.36
C PHE A 891 -13.10 -17.06 -41.97
N ALA A 892 -12.00 -17.01 -41.23
CA ALA A 892 -10.66 -17.50 -41.60
C ALA A 892 -10.04 -18.34 -40.45
N PRO A 893 -8.98 -19.17 -40.67
CA PRO A 893 -8.34 -19.89 -39.57
C PRO A 893 -7.45 -18.98 -38.70
N SER A 894 -6.80 -18.00 -39.33
CA SER A 894 -5.89 -17.05 -38.68
C SER A 894 -5.82 -15.70 -39.41
N ALA A 895 -5.21 -14.70 -38.78
CA ALA A 895 -4.82 -13.43 -39.37
C ALA A 895 -3.42 -13.01 -38.86
N VAL A 896 -2.71 -12.16 -39.63
CA VAL A 896 -1.38 -11.64 -39.24
C VAL A 896 -1.44 -10.12 -39.13
N PHE A 897 -0.86 -9.59 -38.06
CA PHE A 897 -0.81 -8.17 -37.72
C PHE A 897 0.64 -7.72 -37.59
N GLU A 898 0.95 -6.47 -37.94
CA GLU A 898 2.31 -5.91 -37.90
C GLU A 898 2.42 -4.87 -36.77
N PHE A 899 3.43 -5.01 -35.91
CA PHE A 899 3.75 -4.12 -34.79
C PHE A 899 5.23 -3.72 -34.85
N ASN A 900 5.52 -2.51 -35.37
CA ASN A 900 6.88 -1.96 -35.47
C ASN A 900 7.96 -2.95 -35.98
N GLY A 901 7.60 -3.76 -36.98
CA GLY A 901 8.48 -4.75 -37.61
C GLY A 901 8.40 -6.16 -37.02
N VAL A 902 7.53 -6.42 -36.05
CA VAL A 902 7.18 -7.75 -35.54
C VAL A 902 5.83 -8.19 -36.13
N GLU A 903 5.77 -9.40 -36.69
CA GLU A 903 4.51 -10.00 -37.16
C GLU A 903 3.89 -10.87 -36.06
N LEU A 904 2.64 -10.57 -35.69
CA LEU A 904 1.80 -11.34 -34.78
C LEU A 904 0.77 -12.15 -35.56
N GLY A 905 0.84 -13.47 -35.50
CA GLY A 905 -0.19 -14.38 -36.00
C GLY A 905 -1.25 -14.66 -34.94
N LEU A 906 -2.51 -14.36 -35.22
CA LEU A 906 -3.65 -14.76 -34.40
C LEU A 906 -4.34 -15.99 -35.00
N ILE A 907 -4.40 -17.09 -34.26
CA ILE A 907 -5.12 -18.32 -34.64
C ILE A 907 -6.41 -18.41 -33.83
N GLY A 908 -7.56 -18.39 -34.50
CA GLY A 908 -8.85 -18.55 -33.81
C GLY A 908 -9.16 -20.02 -33.53
N PHE A 909 -9.88 -20.33 -32.45
CA PHE A 909 -10.48 -21.65 -32.23
C PHE A 909 -11.86 -21.56 -31.58
N SER A 910 -12.62 -22.65 -31.70
CA SER A 910 -13.99 -22.78 -31.19
C SER A 910 -14.11 -23.96 -30.21
N ASN A 911 -14.99 -23.84 -29.21
CA ASN A 911 -15.25 -24.92 -28.25
C ASN A 911 -15.79 -26.18 -28.92
N THR A 912 -15.30 -27.33 -28.46
CA THR A 912 -15.68 -28.64 -29.04
C THR A 912 -17.11 -29.08 -28.69
N ASP A 913 -17.76 -28.43 -27.73
CA ASP A 913 -19.10 -28.74 -27.25
C ASP A 913 -20.22 -27.88 -27.84
N ILE A 914 -19.93 -27.03 -28.84
CA ILE A 914 -20.96 -26.30 -29.62
C ILE A 914 -22.12 -27.20 -30.08
N PRO A 915 -21.89 -28.43 -30.60
CA PRO A 915 -22.99 -29.31 -31.02
C PRO A 915 -23.97 -29.70 -29.90
N GLN A 916 -23.53 -29.61 -28.64
CA GLN A 916 -24.29 -29.95 -27.43
C GLN A 916 -24.96 -28.71 -26.83
N LEU A 917 -24.35 -27.53 -26.98
CA LEU A 917 -24.82 -26.26 -26.42
C LEU A 917 -25.81 -25.52 -27.33
N THR A 918 -25.78 -25.80 -28.64
CA THR A 918 -26.65 -25.14 -29.62
C THR A 918 -27.85 -26.00 -30.04
N ARG A 919 -28.85 -25.37 -30.67
CA ARG A 919 -30.00 -26.12 -31.24
C ARG A 919 -29.52 -27.07 -32.33
N GLN A 920 -30.08 -28.27 -32.39
CA GLN A 920 -29.73 -29.24 -33.44
C GLN A 920 -29.88 -28.63 -34.84
N GLY A 921 -28.80 -28.68 -35.63
CA GLY A 921 -28.74 -28.12 -36.99
C GLY A 921 -28.25 -26.68 -37.09
N SER A 922 -27.95 -26.00 -35.97
CA SER A 922 -27.47 -24.61 -35.97
C SER A 922 -26.14 -24.42 -36.71
N LEU A 923 -25.30 -25.46 -36.76
CA LEU A 923 -24.04 -25.46 -37.51
C LEU A 923 -24.18 -25.75 -39.01
N GLY A 924 -25.35 -26.22 -39.48
CA GLY A 924 -25.57 -26.50 -40.90
C GLY A 924 -24.53 -27.43 -41.54
N PRO A 925 -23.74 -26.96 -42.53
CA PRO A 925 -22.73 -27.77 -43.20
C PRO A 925 -21.41 -27.92 -42.42
N TYR A 926 -21.28 -27.22 -41.29
CA TYR A 926 -20.06 -27.15 -40.49
C TYR A 926 -20.09 -28.14 -39.32
N ARG A 927 -18.90 -28.57 -38.90
CA ARG A 927 -18.64 -29.33 -37.68
C ARG A 927 -17.39 -28.80 -37.00
N VAL A 928 -17.33 -28.96 -35.69
CA VAL A 928 -16.15 -28.60 -34.90
C VAL A 928 -15.19 -29.79 -34.84
N ALA A 929 -13.95 -29.57 -35.23
CA ALA A 929 -12.85 -30.52 -35.14
C ALA A 929 -12.06 -30.34 -33.83
N ASP A 930 -11.13 -31.25 -33.57
CA ASP A 930 -10.18 -31.11 -32.46
C ASP A 930 -9.34 -29.82 -32.63
N PRO A 931 -9.40 -28.87 -31.68
CA PRO A 931 -8.69 -27.60 -31.77
C PRO A 931 -7.17 -27.78 -31.75
N VAL A 932 -6.63 -28.74 -30.99
CA VAL A 932 -5.17 -28.91 -30.84
C VAL A 932 -4.53 -29.21 -32.19
N ALA A 933 -5.08 -30.18 -32.93
CA ALA A 933 -4.56 -30.56 -34.23
C ALA A 933 -4.66 -29.42 -35.26
N ALA A 934 -5.74 -28.64 -35.21
CA ALA A 934 -5.96 -27.52 -36.12
C ALA A 934 -5.00 -26.34 -35.82
N ILE A 935 -4.87 -25.97 -34.54
CA ILE A 935 -3.98 -24.90 -34.09
C ILE A 935 -2.54 -25.23 -34.44
N ASN A 936 -2.08 -26.45 -34.15
CA ASN A 936 -0.69 -26.84 -34.44
C ASN A 936 -0.36 -26.85 -35.94
N ALA A 937 -1.30 -27.27 -36.78
CA ALA A 937 -1.13 -27.23 -38.23
C ALA A 937 -1.05 -25.79 -38.77
N GLU A 938 -1.87 -24.90 -38.20
CA GLU A 938 -1.89 -23.49 -38.61
C GLU A 938 -0.67 -22.72 -38.07
N ALA A 939 -0.23 -23.02 -36.85
CA ALA A 939 1.02 -22.51 -36.30
C ALA A 939 2.22 -22.95 -37.16
N GLU A 940 2.30 -24.22 -37.56
CA GLU A 940 3.35 -24.70 -38.47
C GLU A 940 3.36 -23.92 -39.81
N ARG A 941 2.18 -23.61 -40.36
CA ARG A 941 2.06 -22.80 -41.58
C ARG A 941 2.60 -21.38 -41.36
N LEU A 942 2.13 -20.69 -40.32
CA LEU A 942 2.55 -19.32 -39.99
C LEU A 942 4.05 -19.22 -39.68
N ARG A 943 4.61 -20.17 -38.93
CA ARG A 943 6.06 -20.28 -38.70
C ARG A 943 6.82 -20.49 -40.01
N GLY A 944 6.28 -21.31 -40.92
CA GLY A 944 6.84 -21.52 -42.26
C GLY A 944 6.83 -20.26 -43.15
N GLU A 945 5.96 -19.30 -42.84
CA GLU A 945 5.86 -18.00 -43.52
C GLU A 945 6.75 -16.91 -42.89
N GLY A 946 7.36 -17.19 -41.74
CA GLY A 946 8.27 -16.28 -41.05
C GLY A 946 7.65 -15.51 -39.89
N VAL A 947 6.42 -15.83 -39.48
CA VAL A 947 5.76 -15.19 -38.33
C VAL A 947 6.43 -15.64 -37.03
N GLU A 948 6.96 -14.69 -36.27
CA GLU A 948 7.79 -14.94 -35.08
C GLU A 948 7.01 -14.91 -33.76
N ALA A 949 5.83 -14.28 -33.72
CA ALA A 949 4.93 -14.30 -32.57
C ALA A 949 3.56 -14.88 -32.97
N ILE A 950 3.06 -15.89 -32.28
CA ILE A 950 1.80 -16.57 -32.57
C ILE A 950 0.97 -16.73 -31.30
N VAL A 951 -0.26 -16.23 -31.33
CA VAL A 951 -1.24 -16.37 -30.25
C VAL A 951 -2.43 -17.17 -30.76
N ALA A 952 -2.81 -18.22 -30.03
CA ALA A 952 -4.07 -18.89 -30.24
C ALA A 952 -5.12 -18.27 -29.30
N PHE A 953 -6.32 -17.96 -29.81
CA PHE A 953 -7.38 -17.39 -28.99
C PHE A 953 -8.75 -17.97 -29.37
N GLY A 954 -9.63 -18.13 -28.39
CA GLY A 954 -10.96 -18.67 -28.65
C GLY A 954 -11.72 -19.12 -27.42
N HIS A 955 -12.97 -19.52 -27.65
CA HIS A 955 -13.92 -19.76 -26.57
C HIS A 955 -13.71 -21.18 -26.05
N VAL A 956 -12.80 -21.34 -25.10
CA VAL A 956 -12.60 -22.54 -24.27
C VAL A 956 -12.15 -22.03 -22.91
N GLY A 957 -12.83 -22.48 -21.85
CA GLY A 957 -12.57 -21.96 -20.51
C GLY A 957 -11.68 -22.83 -19.62
N ALA A 958 -11.04 -22.23 -18.63
CA ALA A 958 -10.72 -22.92 -17.38
C ALA A 958 -12.04 -23.27 -16.65
N THR A 959 -12.07 -24.43 -15.98
CA THR A 959 -13.30 -24.95 -15.34
C THR A 959 -13.18 -25.13 -13.83
N GLY A 960 -12.02 -24.79 -13.27
CA GLY A 960 -11.75 -24.86 -11.85
C GLY A 960 -10.32 -24.47 -11.53
N GLY A 961 -9.94 -24.59 -10.26
CA GLY A 961 -8.69 -24.04 -9.75
C GLY A 961 -8.89 -22.63 -9.20
N ASP A 962 -7.79 -21.95 -8.93
CA ASP A 962 -7.72 -20.53 -8.57
C ASP A 962 -6.88 -19.78 -9.61
N LEU A 963 -6.68 -18.47 -9.41
CA LEU A 963 -5.87 -17.64 -10.32
C LEU A 963 -4.41 -18.12 -10.44
N ALA A 964 -3.89 -18.84 -9.44
CA ALA A 964 -2.52 -19.34 -9.45
C ALA A 964 -2.42 -20.73 -10.08
N ASN A 965 -3.45 -21.57 -9.96
CA ASN A 965 -3.47 -22.95 -10.42
C ASN A 965 -4.76 -23.25 -11.19
N PRO A 966 -5.00 -22.60 -12.34
CA PRO A 966 -6.18 -22.87 -13.14
C PRO A 966 -6.12 -24.30 -13.69
N THR A 967 -7.29 -24.91 -13.86
CA THR A 967 -7.43 -26.25 -14.44
C THR A 967 -8.58 -26.28 -15.42
N GLY A 968 -8.49 -27.14 -16.43
CA GLY A 968 -9.58 -27.39 -17.35
C GLY A 968 -9.16 -27.33 -18.81
N PRO A 969 -10.15 -27.34 -19.72
CA PRO A 969 -9.94 -27.47 -21.15
C PRO A 969 -8.98 -26.45 -21.76
N LEU A 970 -8.98 -25.19 -21.32
CA LEU A 970 -8.07 -24.16 -21.84
C LEU A 970 -6.62 -24.47 -21.46
N VAL A 971 -6.39 -24.85 -20.20
CA VAL A 971 -5.06 -25.22 -19.68
C VAL A 971 -4.55 -26.48 -20.35
N ASP A 972 -5.41 -27.48 -20.54
CA ASP A 972 -5.09 -28.71 -21.26
C ASP A 972 -4.74 -28.42 -22.73
N LEU A 973 -5.44 -27.48 -23.38
CA LEU A 973 -5.17 -27.06 -24.75
C LEU A 973 -3.82 -26.37 -24.84
N ALA A 974 -3.54 -25.41 -23.95
CA ALA A 974 -2.27 -24.69 -23.91
C ALA A 974 -1.08 -25.65 -23.74
N GLY A 975 -1.19 -26.65 -22.86
CA GLY A 975 -0.14 -27.67 -22.67
C GLY A 975 0.05 -28.63 -23.85
N GLN A 976 -0.82 -28.61 -24.86
CA GLN A 976 -0.76 -29.47 -26.05
C GLN A 976 -0.45 -28.72 -27.36
N THR A 977 -0.50 -27.39 -27.34
CA THR A 977 -0.15 -26.58 -28.52
C THR A 977 1.35 -26.55 -28.76
N VAL A 978 1.77 -26.53 -30.03
CA VAL A 978 3.17 -26.51 -30.46
C VAL A 978 3.38 -25.39 -31.48
N GLY A 979 4.37 -24.53 -31.23
CA GLY A 979 4.69 -23.39 -32.10
C GLY A 979 3.83 -22.15 -31.86
N VAL A 980 2.98 -22.18 -30.82
CA VAL A 980 2.20 -21.05 -30.29
C VAL A 980 2.91 -20.50 -29.06
N ASP A 981 2.98 -19.18 -28.92
CA ASP A 981 3.67 -18.49 -27.82
C ASP A 981 2.74 -18.15 -26.66
N ALA A 982 1.44 -17.93 -26.93
CA ALA A 982 0.43 -17.75 -25.89
C ALA A 982 -0.95 -18.28 -26.32
N VAL A 983 -1.75 -18.68 -25.34
CA VAL A 983 -3.15 -19.10 -25.53
C VAL A 983 -4.06 -18.20 -24.69
N VAL A 984 -5.08 -17.64 -25.33
CA VAL A 984 -6.09 -16.77 -24.70
C VAL A 984 -7.46 -17.42 -24.79
N GLY A 985 -8.18 -17.50 -23.67
CA GLY A 985 -9.53 -18.08 -23.61
C GLY A 985 -10.30 -17.58 -22.39
N ASP A 986 -11.28 -18.37 -21.95
CA ASP A 986 -12.20 -18.05 -20.86
C ASP A 986 -11.71 -18.51 -19.47
#